data_AF-A0AAU1AJR4-F1
#
_entry.id   AF-A0AAU1AJR4-F1
#
_cell.length_a   1.000
_cell.length_b   1.000
_cell.length_c   1.000
_cell.angle_alpha   90.00
_cell.angle_beta   90.00
_cell.angle_gamma   90.00
#
_symmetry.space_group_name_H-M   'P 1'
#
loop_
_entity.id
_entity.type
_entity.pdbx_description
1 polymer ?
#
loop_
_entity_poly.entity_id
_entity_poly.type
_entity_poly.pdbx_seq_one_letter_code
_entity_poly.pdbx_strand_id
1 'polypeptide(L)'
;MSNKDAPPRRSRRWLSAGSALLLVAAAGTVTLAASPTPAQAHTINATDFQQVELARGVSDMGEPMSLAVLPDRSVLHTARNGTLRRTDANGTTSVIGTLLVYNHDEEGLQGVGVDPNFTSNRQIFLYYAPPLSTPAGDAPATGTDFSAWQGVNRLSRFTLNSDFTVNQASKVDVLDVPADRGLCCHVGGDIDFDAAGNLYLSTGDDTNPFESAGYSPLDERTNRNPAYDAQRSAGNTNDLRGKILRIKVNANGTYSIPSGNLFAPGTAKTRPEIYAMGFRNPFRISVDKGTGVVYVGDYGPDAGSTSSTRGPSGQVEFNRVAAPGNYGWPYCTGTNTTTETYNEWDFATNTSGAKYNCAGGPTNNSFRNTGLTTLPPAQPAWIRYAGDAGTPTEFGGGSESPMAGPVYRYNASSTSTTKFPQSFDGQFFATEFGRGWIKPIHVNSDGSRGTIDTFPWVGKQVMDSAFGPDGSYYVLDYGTGYFNGDANSALYRFDYVAGGNRAPSAAASANKTSGAAPLTVVFSSAGSSDPEGGALTYSWNFGDGTTSTTANPTKTYSTNGTYTATLTVRDPQGATGSASVQINVGNTAPTVTINNPGNGQLFSFGDTVPYSITVTDPEDGTIDCTKVKMTYVLGHDQHGHQITSKTGCSGSITIPVDGEHDDAANIFAIFDAEYTDAGGLTTHTQHTLPPRHRQAEFFGSSSGINVFSKTPAEGGKTVGDINNGDWIAFQPYRLGNVTSFTARVSSAGSGGTLQVRAGSATGTVLGSATVPVTGGWETFTTVTGAITNPPTGTTTLYLTFAGTGTGALYDLDAFTFTTGSAPTGGTGPIKGLGGKCLDVRNAATADGTQIQIYTCNASAAQTWAVTPNSTIKSLGKCLDVSGAATADGTKIQLWTCNGTGAQNWSAQADGTLRNVASGKCLDVSGNSSADSTVVHLWTCTAAANQKWTLP
;
A
#
# COMPACT_ATOMS: atom_id res chain seq x y z
N MET A 1 11.43 5.35 96.25
CA MET A 1 9.97 5.56 96.34
C MET A 1 9.40 5.66 94.93
N SER A 2 8.16 5.17 94.74
CA SER A 2 7.26 5.24 93.55
C SER A 2 7.66 6.01 92.28
N ASN A 3 7.37 5.37 91.13
CA ASN A 3 6.47 5.81 90.03
C ASN A 3 6.50 7.28 89.57
N LYS A 4 6.36 7.67 88.28
CA LYS A 4 6.09 7.02 86.97
C LYS A 4 6.33 8.11 85.89
N ASP A 5 6.36 7.88 84.58
CA ASP A 5 6.22 6.67 83.74
C ASP A 5 7.38 6.66 82.69
N ALA A 6 7.20 6.13 81.45
CA ALA A 6 8.29 5.90 80.48
C ALA A 6 7.95 6.38 79.02
N PRO A 7 8.81 6.20 77.97
CA PRO A 7 9.59 7.33 77.46
C PRO A 7 9.63 7.48 75.90
N PRO A 8 10.30 8.53 75.36
CA PRO A 8 10.45 8.71 73.91
C PRO A 8 11.84 8.36 73.34
N ARG A 9 11.83 7.88 72.08
CA ARG A 9 12.80 8.06 70.95
C ARG A 9 14.34 7.86 71.12
N ARG A 10 14.86 7.16 70.09
CA ARG A 10 16.18 7.24 69.41
C ARG A 10 17.40 6.43 69.94
N SER A 11 17.85 5.55 69.04
CA SER A 11 19.24 5.15 68.72
C SER A 11 20.13 4.50 69.79
N ARG A 12 20.51 3.22 69.57
CA ARG A 12 21.89 2.85 69.13
C ARG A 12 22.06 1.35 68.81
N ARG A 13 23.09 1.12 67.98
CA ARG A 13 23.81 -0.12 67.62
C ARG A 13 23.75 -1.30 68.61
N TRP A 14 23.78 -2.51 68.06
CA TRP A 14 24.46 -3.67 68.65
C TRP A 14 25.49 -4.24 67.66
N LEU A 15 26.58 -4.83 68.17
CA LEU A 15 27.68 -5.44 67.41
C LEU A 15 27.79 -6.94 67.69
N SER A 16 28.30 -7.67 66.71
CA SER A 16 29.03 -8.95 66.83
C SER A 16 29.77 -9.15 65.49
N ALA A 17 31.11 -9.08 65.38
CA ALA A 17 32.14 -9.96 65.94
C ALA A 17 31.81 -11.45 65.67
N GLY A 18 32.61 -12.26 64.96
CA GLY A 18 33.83 -11.99 64.19
C GLY A 18 34.76 -13.21 64.19
N SER A 19 35.15 -13.73 63.02
CA SER A 19 36.30 -14.63 62.79
C SER A 19 36.48 -14.89 61.28
N ALA A 20 37.73 -15.03 60.84
CA ALA A 20 38.07 -15.20 59.42
C ALA A 20 38.28 -16.66 59.03
N LEU A 21 37.94 -17.00 57.78
CA LEU A 21 38.55 -18.12 57.05
C LEU A 21 38.96 -17.64 55.65
N LEU A 22 40.10 -18.14 55.18
CA LEU A 22 40.67 -17.77 53.89
C LEU A 22 39.77 -18.26 52.75
N LEU A 23 39.48 -17.40 51.78
CA LEU A 23 39.22 -17.83 50.41
C LEU A 23 40.36 -17.37 49.52
N VAL A 24 40.90 -18.32 48.75
CA VAL A 24 41.93 -18.10 47.74
C VAL A 24 41.37 -17.16 46.68
N ALA A 25 42.05 -16.03 46.43
CA ALA A 25 41.72 -15.16 45.33
C ALA A 25 42.10 -15.85 44.01
N ALA A 26 41.15 -16.56 43.41
CA ALA A 26 41.19 -16.85 41.99
C ALA A 26 41.07 -15.52 41.25
N ALA A 27 42.20 -15.01 40.74
CA ALA A 27 42.24 -13.82 39.91
C ALA A 27 41.62 -14.15 38.53
N GLY A 28 40.28 -14.19 38.50
CA GLY A 28 39.52 -14.19 37.26
C GLY A 28 39.81 -12.88 36.53
N THR A 29 40.64 -12.96 35.49
CA THR A 29 40.83 -11.85 34.55
C THR A 29 39.47 -11.55 33.93
N VAL A 30 38.86 -10.44 34.37
CA VAL A 30 37.72 -9.85 33.65
C VAL A 30 38.28 -9.39 32.30
N THR A 31 38.15 -10.25 31.29
CA THR A 31 38.30 -9.85 29.91
C THR A 31 37.21 -8.82 29.63
N LEU A 32 37.58 -7.54 29.68
CA LEU A 32 36.81 -6.49 29.03
C LEU A 32 36.56 -6.96 27.60
N ALA A 33 35.31 -7.28 27.28
CA ALA A 33 34.93 -7.56 25.91
C ALA A 33 35.31 -6.31 25.11
N ALA A 34 36.17 -6.49 24.10
CA ALA A 34 36.51 -5.39 23.21
C ALA A 34 35.20 -4.85 22.62
N SER A 35 35.06 -3.52 22.57
CA SER A 35 33.97 -2.91 21.79
C SER A 35 33.97 -3.53 20.40
N PRO A 36 32.81 -3.97 19.86
CA PRO A 36 32.77 -4.63 18.57
C PRO A 36 33.43 -3.72 17.53
N THR A 37 34.37 -4.27 16.78
CA THR A 37 35.07 -3.52 15.75
C THR A 37 34.06 -2.96 14.75
N PRO A 38 34.28 -1.75 14.23
CA PRO A 38 33.59 -1.30 13.03
C PRO A 38 33.81 -2.31 11.91
N ALA A 39 32.90 -2.32 10.94
CA ALA A 39 33.10 -3.09 9.71
C ALA A 39 34.41 -2.70 9.01
N GLN A 40 34.84 -3.53 8.07
CA GLN A 40 35.83 -3.14 7.08
C GLN A 40 35.18 -3.16 5.70
N ALA A 41 35.30 -2.05 4.97
CA ALA A 41 34.85 -1.99 3.59
C ALA A 41 35.53 -3.09 2.75
N HIS A 42 34.72 -3.87 2.04
CA HIS A 42 35.15 -5.04 1.28
C HIS A 42 34.26 -5.21 0.04
N THR A 43 34.78 -5.84 -1.00
CA THR A 43 34.02 -6.04 -2.24
C THR A 43 32.97 -7.13 -2.06
N ILE A 44 31.71 -6.83 -2.38
CA ILE A 44 30.62 -7.80 -2.46
C ILE A 44 30.63 -8.42 -3.86
N ASN A 45 31.01 -9.70 -3.97
CA ASN A 45 30.91 -10.44 -5.22
C ASN A 45 29.55 -11.14 -5.33
N ALA A 46 28.76 -10.82 -6.36
CA ALA A 46 27.43 -11.38 -6.55
C ALA A 46 27.41 -12.92 -6.65
N THR A 47 28.47 -13.55 -7.18
CA THR A 47 28.54 -15.01 -7.33
C THR A 47 28.76 -15.75 -6.01
N ASP A 48 29.14 -15.04 -4.95
CA ASP A 48 29.36 -15.64 -3.64
C ASP A 48 28.05 -15.82 -2.85
N PHE A 49 26.94 -15.26 -3.36
CA PHE A 49 25.62 -15.30 -2.74
C PHE A 49 24.63 -16.08 -3.58
N GLN A 50 23.67 -16.69 -2.89
CA GLN A 50 22.50 -17.31 -3.51
C GLN A 50 21.22 -16.76 -2.88
N GLN A 51 20.34 -16.16 -3.70
CA GLN A 51 18.95 -15.89 -3.34
C GLN A 51 18.15 -17.20 -3.48
N VAL A 52 17.70 -17.75 -2.35
CA VAL A 52 16.82 -18.92 -2.27
C VAL A 52 15.39 -18.44 -2.03
N GLU A 53 14.47 -18.78 -2.91
CA GLU A 53 13.03 -18.57 -2.70
C GLU A 53 12.51 -19.60 -1.69
N LEU A 54 11.83 -19.13 -0.65
CA LEU A 54 11.17 -19.98 0.36
C LEU A 54 9.67 -20.06 0.13
N ALA A 55 9.04 -18.96 -0.29
CA ALA A 55 7.61 -18.95 -0.60
C ALA A 55 7.28 -17.76 -1.52
N ARG A 56 6.18 -17.87 -2.27
CA ARG A 56 5.75 -16.87 -3.26
C ARG A 56 4.23 -16.87 -3.42
N GLY A 57 3.68 -15.69 -3.71
CA GLY A 57 2.30 -15.52 -4.15
C GLY A 57 1.30 -15.27 -3.02
N VAL A 58 0.14 -14.74 -3.38
CA VAL A 58 -0.93 -14.33 -2.46
C VAL A 58 -1.39 -15.42 -1.49
N SER A 59 -1.42 -16.70 -1.90
CA SER A 59 -1.81 -17.82 -1.01
C SER A 59 -0.88 -17.91 0.20
N ASP A 60 0.42 -17.81 -0.07
CA ASP A 60 1.46 -18.04 0.90
C ASP A 60 1.80 -16.76 1.65
N MET A 61 1.78 -15.60 1.02
CA MET A 61 2.17 -14.33 1.66
C MET A 61 0.98 -13.54 2.21
N GLY A 62 -0.18 -13.57 1.55
CA GLY A 62 -1.22 -12.54 1.72
C GLY A 62 -0.68 -11.16 1.30
N GLU A 63 -1.05 -10.11 2.02
CA GLU A 63 -0.39 -8.80 1.97
C GLU A 63 0.70 -8.74 3.06
N PRO A 64 1.97 -9.08 2.74
CA PRO A 64 2.98 -9.32 3.77
C PRO A 64 3.41 -8.02 4.45
N MET A 65 3.54 -8.02 5.79
CA MET A 65 3.91 -6.82 6.56
C MET A 65 5.25 -6.97 7.28
N SER A 66 5.46 -8.00 8.10
CA SER A 66 6.69 -8.16 8.89
C SER A 66 7.11 -9.62 9.01
N LEU A 67 8.39 -9.87 9.30
CA LEU A 67 8.99 -11.19 9.47
C LEU A 67 9.77 -11.33 10.78
N ALA A 68 9.80 -12.54 11.34
CA ALA A 68 10.73 -12.91 12.40
C ALA A 68 11.27 -14.34 12.21
N VAL A 69 12.60 -14.49 12.23
CA VAL A 69 13.27 -15.79 12.04
C VAL A 69 13.39 -16.54 13.37
N LEU A 70 12.90 -17.77 13.41
CA LEU A 70 12.94 -18.65 14.59
C LEU A 70 14.26 -19.45 14.69
N PRO A 71 14.60 -19.98 15.89
CA PRO A 71 15.79 -20.80 16.11
C PRO A 71 15.91 -22.05 15.22
N ASP A 72 14.79 -22.58 14.70
CA ASP A 72 14.74 -23.71 13.77
C ASP A 72 14.85 -23.29 12.28
N ARG A 73 15.15 -22.01 12.03
CA ARG A 73 15.23 -21.36 10.71
C ARG A 73 13.90 -21.20 9.96
N SER A 74 12.77 -21.53 10.58
CA SER A 74 11.47 -21.14 10.05
C SER A 74 11.22 -19.66 10.28
N VAL A 75 10.39 -19.05 9.44
CA VAL A 75 10.08 -17.62 9.48
C VAL A 75 8.61 -17.46 9.82
N LEU A 76 8.33 -16.71 10.88
CA LEU A 76 7.00 -16.17 11.12
C LEU A 76 6.83 -14.93 10.25
N HIS A 77 5.67 -14.76 9.62
CA HIS A 77 5.35 -13.52 8.92
C HIS A 77 3.88 -13.16 9.04
N THR A 78 3.60 -11.87 9.02
CA THR A 78 2.27 -11.28 9.17
C THR A 78 1.72 -10.85 7.83
N ALA A 79 0.39 -10.91 7.70
CA ALA A 79 -0.34 -10.18 6.68
C ALA A 79 -1.32 -9.19 7.30
N ARG A 80 -1.47 -8.01 6.68
CA ARG A 80 -2.22 -6.87 7.27
C ARG A 80 -3.65 -7.22 7.65
N ASN A 81 -4.29 -8.13 6.91
CA ASN A 81 -5.63 -8.65 7.18
C ASN A 81 -5.79 -9.45 8.50
N GLY A 82 -4.75 -9.57 9.33
CA GLY A 82 -4.79 -10.25 10.62
C GLY A 82 -4.22 -11.67 10.63
N THR A 83 -3.72 -12.16 9.49
CA THR A 83 -3.21 -13.54 9.37
C THR A 83 -1.74 -13.63 9.79
N LEU A 84 -1.42 -14.56 10.70
CA LEU A 84 -0.04 -14.95 11.01
C LEU A 84 0.28 -16.30 10.36
N ARG A 85 1.41 -16.36 9.67
CA ARG A 85 1.90 -17.53 8.96
C ARG A 85 3.27 -17.95 9.47
N ARG A 86 3.62 -19.20 9.19
CA ARG A 86 4.97 -19.76 9.32
C ARG A 86 5.37 -20.40 8.00
N THR A 87 6.51 -19.99 7.45
CA THR A 87 7.20 -20.69 6.35
C THR A 87 8.38 -21.45 6.94
N ASP A 88 8.43 -22.77 6.75
CA ASP A 88 9.50 -23.59 7.32
C ASP A 88 10.81 -23.50 6.51
N ALA A 89 11.88 -24.15 7.00
CA ALA A 89 13.19 -24.11 6.36
C ALA A 89 13.26 -24.81 4.98
N ASN A 90 12.19 -25.52 4.59
CA ASN A 90 12.00 -26.15 3.28
C ASN A 90 11.01 -25.38 2.39
N GLY A 91 10.56 -24.18 2.81
CA GLY A 91 9.60 -23.39 2.04
C GLY A 91 8.14 -23.88 2.12
N THR A 92 7.79 -24.69 3.12
CA THR A 92 6.39 -25.04 3.37
C THR A 92 5.73 -23.96 4.22
N THR A 93 4.79 -23.22 3.62
CA THR A 93 4.00 -22.18 4.32
C THR A 93 2.73 -22.75 4.95
N SER A 94 2.35 -22.23 6.12
CA SER A 94 1.11 -22.56 6.81
C SER A 94 0.58 -21.36 7.60
N VAL A 95 -0.75 -21.18 7.62
CA VAL A 95 -1.42 -20.25 8.54
C VAL A 95 -1.38 -20.86 9.94
N ILE A 96 -0.84 -20.14 10.92
CA ILE A 96 -0.69 -20.62 12.30
C ILE A 96 -1.60 -19.87 13.29
N GLY A 97 -2.21 -18.76 12.86
CA GLY A 97 -3.23 -18.05 13.63
C GLY A 97 -3.81 -16.88 12.85
N THR A 98 -4.97 -16.40 13.28
CA THR A 98 -5.62 -15.20 12.75
C THR A 98 -6.11 -14.35 13.92
N LEU A 99 -5.94 -13.03 13.82
CA LEU A 99 -6.51 -12.05 14.72
C LEU A 99 -7.61 -11.27 14.00
N LEU A 100 -8.70 -10.97 14.72
CA LEU A 100 -9.68 -10.01 14.22
C LEU A 100 -9.08 -8.60 14.33
N VAL A 101 -8.97 -7.91 13.19
CA VAL A 101 -8.34 -6.58 13.10
C VAL A 101 -9.28 -5.54 12.52
N TYR A 102 -9.07 -4.27 12.88
CA TYR A 102 -9.54 -3.11 12.14
C TYR A 102 -8.67 -2.96 10.89
N ASN A 103 -9.28 -2.96 9.70
CA ASN A 103 -8.60 -2.93 8.42
C ASN A 103 -9.16 -1.78 7.57
N HIS A 104 -8.70 -0.57 7.90
CA HIS A 104 -8.99 0.68 7.19
C HIS A 104 -7.67 1.41 6.97
N ASP A 105 -7.47 2.00 5.79
CA ASP A 105 -6.23 2.68 5.40
C ASP A 105 -5.01 1.75 5.61
N GLU A 106 -3.99 2.17 6.37
CA GLU A 106 -2.81 1.35 6.69
C GLU A 106 -3.02 0.32 7.82
N GLU A 107 -4.19 0.30 8.46
CA GLU A 107 -4.39 -0.42 9.71
C GLU A 107 -4.60 -1.93 9.53
N GLY A 108 -4.22 -2.69 10.55
CA GLY A 108 -4.28 -4.16 10.51
C GLY A 108 -3.33 -4.83 11.50
N LEU A 109 -2.81 -6.00 11.14
CA LEU A 109 -1.71 -6.67 11.83
C LEU A 109 -0.37 -6.25 11.20
N GLN A 110 0.48 -5.60 12.00
CA GLN A 110 1.76 -5.02 11.59
C GLN A 110 2.92 -5.97 11.95
N GLY A 111 3.72 -5.64 12.97
CA GLY A 111 4.93 -6.36 13.35
C GLY A 111 4.71 -7.71 14.05
N VAL A 112 5.68 -8.60 13.86
CA VAL A 112 5.86 -9.82 14.66
C VAL A 112 7.25 -9.83 15.31
N GLY A 113 7.28 -9.98 16.63
CA GLY A 113 8.52 -10.12 17.41
C GLY A 113 8.64 -11.50 18.04
N VAL A 114 9.87 -12.01 18.17
CA VAL A 114 10.16 -13.31 18.80
C VAL A 114 10.98 -13.07 20.06
N ASP A 115 10.52 -13.61 21.20
CA ASP A 115 11.25 -13.43 22.47
C ASP A 115 12.67 -14.03 22.36
N PRO A 116 13.74 -13.35 22.83
CA PRO A 116 15.10 -13.88 22.76
C PRO A 116 15.30 -15.24 23.45
N ASN A 117 14.38 -15.66 24.32
CA ASN A 117 14.38 -16.98 24.98
C ASN A 117 13.37 -17.96 24.35
N PHE A 118 12.94 -17.75 23.10
CA PHE A 118 11.92 -18.54 22.39
C PHE A 118 12.10 -20.05 22.51
N THR A 119 13.33 -20.56 22.43
CA THR A 119 13.65 -21.99 22.60
C THR A 119 13.15 -22.58 23.93
N SER A 120 13.00 -21.75 24.97
CA SER A 120 12.50 -22.13 26.30
C SER A 120 11.04 -21.78 26.55
N ASN A 121 10.55 -20.65 26.03
CA ASN A 121 9.22 -20.11 26.38
C ASN A 121 8.20 -20.11 25.23
N ARG A 122 8.65 -20.30 23.98
CA ARG A 122 7.86 -20.21 22.73
C ARG A 122 7.04 -18.92 22.61
N GLN A 123 7.50 -17.80 23.20
CA GLN A 123 6.77 -16.54 23.25
C GLN A 123 7.01 -15.69 22.00
N ILE A 124 5.93 -15.13 21.46
CA ILE A 124 5.93 -14.18 20.36
C ILE A 124 5.12 -12.94 20.74
N PHE A 125 5.35 -11.86 20.01
CA PHE A 125 4.68 -10.58 20.15
C PHE A 125 4.07 -10.19 18.81
N LEU A 126 2.85 -9.67 18.84
CA LEU A 126 2.15 -9.15 17.66
C LEU A 126 1.68 -7.73 17.97
N TYR A 127 1.91 -6.80 17.04
CA TYR A 127 1.39 -5.44 17.11
C TYR A 127 0.29 -5.25 16.06
N TYR A 128 -0.93 -4.90 16.50
CA TYR A 128 -2.09 -4.92 15.62
C TYR A 128 -3.21 -3.98 16.07
N ALA A 129 -4.10 -3.68 15.14
CA ALA A 129 -5.29 -2.86 15.31
C ALA A 129 -6.53 -3.69 15.75
N PRO A 130 -6.95 -3.75 17.02
CA PRO A 130 -8.26 -4.31 17.38
C PRO A 130 -9.43 -3.42 16.90
N PRO A 131 -10.56 -3.97 16.41
CA PRO A 131 -11.73 -3.18 16.00
C PRO A 131 -12.39 -2.35 17.11
N LEU A 132 -12.33 -2.85 18.35
CA LEU A 132 -13.00 -2.27 19.52
C LEU A 132 -14.46 -1.89 19.22
N SER A 133 -14.82 -0.61 19.39
CA SER A 133 -16.12 -0.02 19.04
C SER A 133 -16.01 1.01 17.91
N THR A 134 -14.89 1.05 17.20
CA THR A 134 -14.62 2.01 16.14
C THR A 134 -15.52 1.74 14.93
N PRO A 135 -16.20 2.76 14.36
CA PRO A 135 -16.99 2.60 13.14
C PRO A 135 -16.13 2.17 11.93
N ALA A 136 -16.77 1.50 10.97
CA ALA A 136 -16.18 1.22 9.67
C ALA A 136 -16.32 2.42 8.73
N GLY A 137 -15.35 2.60 7.83
CA GLY A 137 -15.32 3.69 6.84
C GLY A 137 -14.59 4.94 7.36
N ASP A 138 -14.81 6.05 6.66
CA ASP A 138 -14.05 7.29 6.85
C ASP A 138 -14.58 8.12 8.04
N ALA A 139 -13.68 8.64 8.87
CA ALA A 139 -13.99 9.60 9.91
C ALA A 139 -14.18 11.00 9.31
N PRO A 140 -15.06 11.85 9.88
CA PRO A 140 -15.29 13.19 9.36
C PRO A 140 -14.02 14.04 9.53
N ALA A 141 -13.57 14.67 8.45
CA ALA A 141 -12.40 15.55 8.46
C ALA A 141 -12.62 16.87 9.24
N THR A 142 -13.88 17.25 9.50
CA THR A 142 -14.27 18.37 10.38
C THR A 142 -15.49 18.01 11.22
N GLY A 143 -15.61 18.58 12.42
CA GLY A 143 -16.63 18.24 13.40
C GLY A 143 -16.36 18.88 14.76
N THR A 144 -17.13 18.49 15.77
CA THR A 144 -16.96 18.93 17.17
C THR A 144 -16.79 17.77 18.17
N ASP A 145 -17.01 16.53 17.72
CA ASP A 145 -16.78 15.30 18.47
C ASP A 145 -16.24 14.23 17.51
N PHE A 146 -15.13 13.61 17.88
CA PHE A 146 -14.46 12.54 17.14
C PHE A 146 -14.27 11.28 18.01
N SER A 147 -14.83 11.26 19.23
CA SER A 147 -14.60 10.22 20.24
C SER A 147 -14.95 8.80 19.78
N ALA A 148 -15.97 8.65 18.93
CA ALA A 148 -16.32 7.37 18.31
C ALA A 148 -15.18 6.74 17.49
N TRP A 149 -14.27 7.56 16.97
CA TRP A 149 -13.14 7.14 16.13
C TRP A 149 -11.84 6.91 16.91
N GLN A 150 -11.84 7.14 18.23
CA GLN A 150 -10.67 6.84 19.04
C GLN A 150 -10.51 5.33 19.23
N GLY A 151 -9.30 4.84 18.95
CA GLY A 151 -8.91 3.44 19.11
C GLY A 151 -7.50 3.32 19.67
N VAL A 152 -6.92 2.13 19.55
CA VAL A 152 -5.53 1.84 19.92
C VAL A 152 -4.90 0.89 18.92
N ASN A 153 -3.60 1.00 18.69
CA ASN A 153 -2.79 -0.11 18.19
C ASN A 153 -2.14 -0.82 19.38
N ARG A 154 -2.19 -2.15 19.38
CA ARG A 154 -2.00 -2.99 20.58
C ARG A 154 -0.86 -3.98 20.40
N LEU A 155 0.10 -3.91 21.31
CA LEU A 155 1.13 -4.94 21.49
C LEU A 155 0.57 -6.04 22.39
N SER A 156 0.46 -7.26 21.86
CA SER A 156 0.07 -8.45 22.64
C SER A 156 1.11 -9.54 22.55
N ARG A 157 1.29 -10.26 23.66
CA ARG A 157 2.15 -11.45 23.73
C ARG A 157 1.32 -12.72 23.62
N PHE A 158 1.79 -13.68 22.85
CA PHE A 158 1.24 -15.03 22.71
C PHE A 158 2.31 -16.09 22.95
N THR A 159 1.90 -17.34 23.12
CA THR A 159 2.76 -18.53 23.13
C THR A 159 2.38 -19.43 21.96
N LEU A 160 3.37 -19.97 21.24
CA LEU A 160 3.13 -20.98 20.21
C LEU A 160 3.07 -22.38 20.83
N ASN A 161 2.02 -23.14 20.50
CA ASN A 161 1.91 -24.57 20.78
C ASN A 161 3.06 -25.35 20.14
N SER A 162 3.27 -26.62 20.51
CA SER A 162 4.37 -27.46 19.99
C SER A 162 4.37 -27.63 18.47
N ASP A 163 3.19 -27.58 17.85
CA ASP A 163 2.96 -27.62 16.40
C ASP A 163 3.08 -26.25 15.70
N PHE A 164 3.53 -25.23 16.43
CA PHE A 164 3.65 -23.83 16.03
C PHE A 164 2.33 -23.05 15.86
N THR A 165 1.16 -23.64 16.15
CA THR A 165 -0.11 -22.89 16.17
C THR A 165 -0.14 -21.87 17.32
N VAL A 166 -0.82 -20.73 17.11
CA VAL A 166 -0.99 -19.69 18.13
C VAL A 166 -1.94 -20.16 19.22
N ASN A 167 -1.47 -20.24 20.47
CA ASN A 167 -2.36 -20.47 21.60
C ASN A 167 -3.12 -19.19 21.96
N GLN A 168 -4.32 -19.02 21.41
CA GLN A 168 -5.18 -17.85 21.64
C GLN A 168 -5.50 -17.63 23.14
N ALA A 169 -5.57 -18.69 23.96
CA ALA A 169 -5.81 -18.59 25.39
C ALA A 169 -4.57 -18.10 26.19
N SER A 170 -3.38 -18.07 25.58
CA SER A 170 -2.15 -17.54 26.19
C SER A 170 -1.97 -16.03 26.03
N LYS A 171 -2.89 -15.37 25.30
CA LYS A 171 -2.83 -13.96 24.96
C LYS A 171 -2.75 -13.08 26.21
N VAL A 172 -1.78 -12.16 26.24
CA VAL A 172 -1.72 -11.05 27.20
C VAL A 172 -1.51 -9.73 26.47
N ASP A 173 -2.38 -8.75 26.73
CA ASP A 173 -2.25 -7.39 26.22
C ASP A 173 -1.16 -6.66 27.03
N VAL A 174 -0.11 -6.19 26.36
CA VAL A 174 1.11 -5.65 26.99
C VAL A 174 1.07 -4.11 27.04
N LEU A 175 0.77 -3.49 25.90
CA LEU A 175 0.78 -2.04 25.73
C LEU A 175 -0.23 -1.61 24.66
N ASP A 176 -1.00 -0.57 24.97
CA ASP A 176 -1.84 0.15 24.01
C ASP A 176 -1.18 1.49 23.64
N VAL A 177 -1.05 1.73 22.34
CA VAL A 177 -0.66 3.00 21.72
C VAL A 177 -1.95 3.64 21.18
N PRO A 178 -2.31 4.89 21.52
CA PRO A 178 -3.51 5.54 20.99
C PRO A 178 -3.51 5.61 19.45
N ALA A 179 -4.69 5.65 18.83
CA ALA A 179 -4.88 5.87 17.39
C ALA A 179 -6.19 6.63 17.11
N ASP A 180 -6.17 7.58 16.17
CA ASP A 180 -7.33 8.36 15.71
C ASP A 180 -7.81 7.78 14.36
N ARG A 181 -8.80 6.86 14.40
CA ARG A 181 -9.16 5.96 13.29
C ARG A 181 -10.03 6.60 12.21
N GLY A 182 -10.19 5.89 11.10
CA GLY A 182 -11.02 6.29 9.95
C GLY A 182 -10.37 7.37 9.07
N LEU A 183 -9.09 7.65 9.30
CA LEU A 183 -8.25 8.49 8.45
C LEU A 183 -6.86 7.84 8.38
N CYS A 184 -6.30 7.84 7.18
CA CYS A 184 -4.87 7.72 6.90
C CYS A 184 -4.04 8.70 7.76
N CYS A 185 -2.79 8.44 8.18
CA CYS A 185 -1.92 7.26 8.00
C CYS A 185 -0.86 7.18 9.14
N HIS A 186 0.17 6.35 8.95
CA HIS A 186 1.39 6.17 9.74
C HIS A 186 1.19 5.34 11.00
N VAL A 187 1.16 4.03 10.80
CA VAL A 187 1.04 3.03 11.88
C VAL A 187 2.39 2.63 12.51
N GLY A 188 3.49 2.66 11.76
CA GLY A 188 4.78 2.08 12.18
C GLY A 188 4.64 0.57 12.48
N GLY A 189 5.06 0.16 13.67
CA GLY A 189 4.62 -1.11 14.27
C GLY A 189 5.61 -2.26 14.25
N ASP A 190 6.88 -2.00 14.00
CA ASP A 190 7.95 -3.00 13.93
C ASP A 190 8.58 -3.31 15.30
N ILE A 191 9.10 -4.53 15.50
CA ILE A 191 9.48 -5.11 16.80
C ILE A 191 10.85 -5.82 16.75
N ASP A 192 11.84 -5.33 17.51
CA ASP A 192 13.12 -6.03 17.74
C ASP A 192 13.59 -5.89 19.21
N PHE A 193 14.68 -6.56 19.58
CA PHE A 193 15.14 -6.72 20.96
C PHE A 193 16.63 -6.42 21.11
N ASP A 194 17.02 -5.71 22.18
CA ASP A 194 18.45 -5.63 22.54
C ASP A 194 18.96 -6.93 23.19
N ALA A 195 20.29 -7.02 23.38
CA ALA A 195 20.93 -8.18 24.01
C ALA A 195 20.52 -8.43 25.48
N ALA A 196 19.87 -7.47 26.15
CA ALA A 196 19.27 -7.65 27.47
C ALA A 196 17.80 -8.10 27.38
N GLY A 197 17.27 -8.29 26.18
CA GLY A 197 15.89 -8.65 25.87
C GLY A 197 14.89 -7.57 26.28
N ASN A 198 15.24 -6.29 26.18
CA ASN A 198 14.24 -5.22 26.15
C ASN A 198 13.64 -5.19 24.75
N LEU A 199 12.32 -5.09 24.68
CA LEU A 199 11.55 -4.95 23.44
C LEU A 199 11.58 -3.49 23.00
N TYR A 200 11.90 -3.28 21.74
CA TYR A 200 11.73 -2.01 21.04
C TYR A 200 10.52 -2.13 20.11
N LEU A 201 9.72 -1.06 20.04
CA LEU A 201 8.54 -0.97 19.19
C LEU A 201 8.57 0.37 18.46
N SER A 202 8.49 0.35 17.13
CA SER A 202 8.28 1.57 16.35
C SER A 202 6.79 1.93 16.31
N THR A 203 6.50 3.23 16.27
CA THR A 203 5.13 3.75 16.20
C THR A 203 5.10 4.95 15.27
N GLY A 204 4.23 4.93 14.27
CA GLY A 204 3.97 6.08 13.43
C GLY A 204 3.21 7.18 14.18
N ASP A 205 3.17 8.37 13.60
CA ASP A 205 2.59 9.56 14.21
C ASP A 205 1.08 9.65 14.10
N ASP A 206 0.42 8.67 13.45
CA ASP A 206 -1.04 8.56 13.30
C ASP A 206 -1.64 9.84 12.69
N THR A 207 -0.88 10.56 11.86
CA THR A 207 -1.26 11.89 11.36
C THR A 207 -1.59 11.83 9.87
N ASN A 208 -2.77 12.35 9.55
CA ASN A 208 -3.22 12.54 8.18
C ASN A 208 -2.35 13.61 7.50
N PRO A 209 -1.63 13.25 6.42
CA PRO A 209 -0.69 14.17 5.79
C PRO A 209 -1.36 15.07 4.72
N PHE A 210 -2.58 14.74 4.27
CA PHE A 210 -3.35 15.52 3.30
C PHE A 210 -3.78 16.89 3.84
N GLU A 211 -4.17 17.79 2.92
CA GLU A 211 -4.56 19.19 3.20
C GLU A 211 -3.44 20.05 3.84
N SER A 212 -2.19 19.56 3.84
CA SER A 212 -0.98 20.27 4.25
C SER A 212 -0.22 20.93 3.09
N ALA A 213 -0.55 20.59 1.83
CA ALA A 213 0.24 20.84 0.63
C ALA A 213 1.65 20.21 0.66
N GLY A 214 1.76 18.99 1.20
CA GLY A 214 3.00 18.21 1.29
C GLY A 214 3.96 18.64 2.41
N TYR A 215 3.62 19.64 3.21
CA TYR A 215 4.44 20.10 4.34
C TYR A 215 3.96 19.49 5.67
N SER A 216 4.62 19.85 6.77
CA SER A 216 4.22 19.44 8.12
C SER A 216 2.74 19.72 8.45
N PRO A 217 1.93 18.71 8.84
CA PRO A 217 0.53 18.89 9.26
C PRO A 217 0.44 19.40 10.70
N LEU A 218 0.12 20.68 10.86
CA LEU A 218 0.05 21.41 12.14
C LEU A 218 -1.33 22.10 12.32
N ASP A 219 -2.43 21.43 11.97
CA ASP A 219 -3.75 22.09 11.86
C ASP A 219 -4.47 22.28 13.20
N GLU A 220 -4.27 23.46 13.79
CA GLU A 220 -4.84 23.88 15.08
C GLU A 220 -6.29 24.38 15.01
N ARG A 221 -6.98 24.27 13.86
CA ARG A 221 -8.41 24.67 13.77
C ARG A 221 -9.26 23.80 14.70
N THR A 222 -10.04 24.42 15.60
CA THR A 222 -10.75 23.71 16.67
C THR A 222 -11.90 22.82 16.19
N ASN A 223 -12.39 23.03 14.95
CA ASN A 223 -13.37 22.16 14.29
C ASN A 223 -12.71 21.10 13.40
N ARG A 224 -11.39 20.98 13.41
CA ARG A 224 -10.64 19.98 12.63
C ARG A 224 -10.48 18.69 13.41
N ASN A 225 -10.60 17.56 12.68
CA ASN A 225 -10.25 16.26 13.22
C ASN A 225 -8.80 16.27 13.76
N PRO A 226 -8.53 15.78 15.00
CA PRO A 226 -7.19 15.73 15.56
C PRO A 226 -6.12 15.10 14.66
N ALA A 227 -6.51 14.17 13.77
CA ALA A 227 -5.60 13.50 12.84
C ALA A 227 -4.74 14.46 11.98
N TYR A 228 -5.13 15.73 11.78
CA TYR A 228 -4.37 16.70 10.97
C TYR A 228 -3.32 17.52 11.74
N ASP A 229 -2.99 17.12 12.98
CA ASP A 229 -2.07 17.84 13.86
C ASP A 229 -1.02 16.88 14.47
N ALA A 230 0.15 16.79 13.83
CA ALA A 230 1.28 15.98 14.30
C ALA A 230 1.86 16.47 15.64
N GLN A 231 1.53 17.69 16.07
CA GLN A 231 1.97 18.22 17.36
C GLN A 231 1.34 17.46 18.52
N ARG A 232 0.16 16.84 18.33
CA ARG A 232 -0.52 16.04 19.36
C ARG A 232 0.18 14.71 19.66
N SER A 233 0.92 14.18 18.68
CA SER A 233 1.48 12.83 18.63
C SER A 233 3.01 12.86 18.61
N ALA A 234 3.65 12.94 17.44
CA ALA A 234 5.10 12.93 17.27
C ALA A 234 5.79 14.00 18.13
N GLY A 235 5.27 15.24 18.07
CA GLY A 235 5.75 16.38 18.84
C GLY A 235 5.36 16.39 20.32
N ASN A 236 4.63 15.39 20.84
CA ASN A 236 4.16 15.36 22.22
C ASN A 236 4.99 14.36 23.06
N THR A 237 5.60 14.84 24.15
CA THR A 237 6.37 14.00 25.09
C THR A 237 5.50 13.08 25.95
N ASN A 238 4.18 13.34 26.02
CA ASN A 238 3.21 12.60 26.81
C ASN A 238 2.34 11.64 25.96
N ASP A 239 2.62 11.53 24.65
CA ASP A 239 1.98 10.59 23.72
C ASP A 239 2.97 9.47 23.31
N LEU A 240 2.46 8.33 22.84
CA LEU A 240 3.25 7.18 22.41
C LEU A 240 3.46 7.09 20.90
N ARG A 241 2.73 7.86 20.09
CA ARG A 241 2.79 7.88 18.62
C ARG A 241 3.96 8.73 18.09
N GLY A 242 4.56 8.34 16.97
CA GLY A 242 5.73 9.00 16.37
C GLY A 242 6.99 8.82 17.23
N LYS A 243 7.20 7.60 17.74
CA LYS A 243 8.23 7.24 18.74
C LYS A 243 8.89 5.90 18.41
N ILE A 244 10.10 5.72 18.94
CA ILE A 244 10.65 4.39 19.26
C ILE A 244 10.47 4.19 20.77
N LEU A 245 9.67 3.20 21.14
CA LEU A 245 9.40 2.82 22.52
C LEU A 245 10.36 1.70 22.94
N ARG A 246 10.77 1.66 24.21
CA ARG A 246 11.60 0.60 24.78
C ARG A 246 11.08 0.15 26.14
N ILE A 247 10.69 -1.11 26.25
CA ILE A 247 10.11 -1.71 27.46
C ILE A 247 10.75 -3.06 27.78
N LYS A 248 10.70 -3.50 29.04
CA LYS A 248 11.02 -4.88 29.42
C LYS A 248 9.75 -5.64 29.73
N VAL A 249 9.35 -6.56 28.86
CA VAL A 249 8.17 -7.41 29.15
C VAL A 249 8.54 -8.43 30.24
N ASN A 250 7.70 -8.50 31.26
CA ASN A 250 7.83 -9.38 32.41
C ASN A 250 7.20 -10.75 32.11
N ALA A 251 7.55 -11.79 32.88
CA ALA A 251 7.03 -13.15 32.66
C ALA A 251 5.49 -13.25 32.70
N ASN A 252 4.82 -12.40 33.49
CA ASN A 252 3.34 -12.32 33.56
C ASN A 252 2.69 -11.53 32.40
N GLY A 253 3.47 -10.96 31.47
CA GLY A 253 3.00 -10.16 30.34
C GLY A 253 2.75 -8.67 30.63
N THR A 254 2.86 -8.22 31.89
CA THR A 254 3.05 -6.78 32.19
C THR A 254 4.43 -6.33 31.70
N TYR A 255 4.72 -5.04 31.67
CA TYR A 255 6.07 -4.53 31.38
C TYR A 255 6.64 -3.66 32.50
N SER A 256 7.96 -3.50 32.45
CA SER A 256 8.76 -2.60 33.30
C SER A 256 9.50 -1.60 32.40
N ILE A 257 9.85 -0.42 32.93
CA ILE A 257 10.65 0.57 32.20
C ILE A 257 12.15 0.29 32.39
N PRO A 258 12.94 0.07 31.32
CA PRO A 258 14.40 0.00 31.40
C PRO A 258 15.02 1.35 31.76
N SER A 259 16.16 1.34 32.45
CA SER A 259 16.96 2.55 32.68
C SER A 259 17.57 3.05 31.37
N GLY A 260 17.62 4.37 31.19
CA GLY A 260 18.22 5.00 30.01
C GLY A 260 17.26 5.16 28.83
N ASN A 261 15.95 5.26 29.09
CA ASN A 261 14.98 5.87 28.17
C ASN A 261 15.08 7.41 28.24
N LEU A 262 14.49 8.12 27.27
CA LEU A 262 14.60 9.58 27.14
C LEU A 262 14.05 10.34 28.36
N PHE A 263 13.00 9.79 28.97
CA PHE A 263 12.37 10.34 30.17
C PHE A 263 12.40 9.34 31.32
N ALA A 264 12.83 9.79 32.50
CA ALA A 264 12.85 8.94 33.69
C ALA A 264 11.43 8.68 34.22
N PRO A 265 11.12 7.48 34.76
CA PRO A 265 9.84 7.20 35.39
C PRO A 265 9.42 8.25 36.43
N GLY A 266 8.19 8.75 36.32
CA GLY A 266 7.66 9.81 37.18
C GLY A 266 7.97 11.24 36.75
N THR A 267 8.69 11.45 35.63
CA THR A 267 8.88 12.79 35.04
C THR A 267 7.53 13.34 34.56
N ALA A 268 7.10 14.47 35.11
CA ALA A 268 5.79 15.05 34.81
C ALA A 268 5.64 15.43 33.33
N LYS A 269 4.45 15.19 32.77
CA LYS A 269 4.12 15.45 31.34
C LYS A 269 4.99 14.66 30.34
N THR A 270 5.45 13.46 30.70
CA THR A 270 6.24 12.62 29.80
C THR A 270 5.88 11.14 29.93
N ARG A 271 6.08 10.38 28.85
CA ARG A 271 5.97 8.91 28.84
C ARG A 271 7.35 8.26 29.00
N PRO A 272 7.61 7.52 30.10
CA PRO A 272 8.90 6.89 30.33
C PRO A 272 9.19 5.69 29.40
N GLU A 273 8.21 5.24 28.62
CA GLU A 273 8.36 4.24 27.55
C GLU A 273 9.20 4.75 26.37
N ILE A 274 9.27 6.07 26.16
CA ILE A 274 9.94 6.69 25.01
C ILE A 274 11.46 6.52 25.13
N TYR A 275 12.06 5.79 24.17
CA TYR A 275 13.50 5.76 23.96
C TYR A 275 13.94 6.87 23.00
N ALA A 276 13.23 7.04 21.89
CA ALA A 276 13.41 8.17 20.97
C ALA A 276 12.05 8.70 20.48
N MET A 277 12.01 9.98 20.11
CA MET A 277 10.79 10.66 19.66
C MET A 277 11.03 11.53 18.44
N GLY A 278 9.96 12.03 17.84
CA GLY A 278 10.02 12.99 16.74
C GLY A 278 10.31 12.33 15.40
N PHE A 279 9.57 11.26 15.11
CA PHE A 279 9.52 10.56 13.83
C PHE A 279 8.10 10.67 13.22
N ARG A 280 7.97 10.63 11.89
CA ARG A 280 6.66 10.65 11.19
C ARG A 280 6.11 9.24 11.03
N ASN A 281 6.82 8.39 10.30
CA ASN A 281 6.49 6.97 10.13
C ASN A 281 7.79 6.14 10.16
N PRO A 282 8.30 5.81 11.36
CA PRO A 282 9.49 4.98 11.54
C PRO A 282 9.14 3.52 11.24
N PHE A 283 8.88 3.20 9.97
CA PHE A 283 8.12 2.03 9.58
C PHE A 283 8.87 0.72 9.85
N ARG A 284 10.18 0.67 9.60
CA ARG A 284 11.06 -0.44 10.02
C ARG A 284 12.21 0.02 10.89
N ILE A 285 12.60 -0.82 11.85
CA ILE A 285 13.70 -0.61 12.78
C ILE A 285 14.55 -1.88 12.93
N SER A 286 15.82 -1.71 13.30
CA SER A 286 16.63 -2.84 13.77
C SER A 286 17.51 -2.45 14.95
N VAL A 287 17.68 -3.37 15.90
CA VAL A 287 18.51 -3.17 17.08
C VAL A 287 19.80 -3.98 16.92
N ASP A 288 20.93 -3.29 16.72
CA ASP A 288 22.23 -3.94 16.69
C ASP A 288 22.57 -4.47 18.08
N LYS A 289 22.28 -5.75 18.31
CA LYS A 289 22.53 -6.48 19.57
C LYS A 289 23.99 -6.40 20.04
N GLY A 290 24.96 -6.11 19.15
CA GLY A 290 26.36 -5.91 19.50
C GLY A 290 26.66 -4.56 20.16
N THR A 291 25.89 -3.50 19.87
CA THR A 291 26.16 -2.13 20.34
C THR A 291 25.00 -1.48 21.11
N GLY A 292 23.77 -1.99 20.96
CA GLY A 292 22.54 -1.38 21.47
C GLY A 292 22.02 -0.21 20.63
N VAL A 293 22.64 0.08 19.48
CA VAL A 293 22.21 1.14 18.56
C VAL A 293 20.96 0.69 17.81
N VAL A 294 19.95 1.58 17.71
CA VAL A 294 18.76 1.34 16.89
C VAL A 294 18.91 2.06 15.54
N TYR A 295 18.71 1.34 14.45
CA TYR A 295 18.60 1.90 13.11
C TYR A 295 17.12 2.04 12.76
N VAL A 296 16.74 3.12 12.08
CA VAL A 296 15.34 3.49 11.79
C VAL A 296 15.26 3.98 10.35
N GLY A 297 14.29 3.49 9.58
CA GLY A 297 13.84 4.13 8.33
C GLY A 297 12.60 4.95 8.64
N ASP A 298 12.64 6.27 8.43
CA ASP A 298 11.54 7.20 8.70
C ASP A 298 11.15 7.93 7.42
N TYR A 299 9.87 7.82 7.05
CA TYR A 299 9.32 8.49 5.88
C TYR A 299 9.11 9.97 6.18
N GLY A 300 9.57 10.85 5.31
CA GLY A 300 9.28 12.28 5.37
C GLY A 300 7.97 12.65 4.66
N PRO A 301 7.64 13.95 4.56
CA PRO A 301 6.46 14.45 3.87
C PRO A 301 6.75 14.78 2.39
N ASP A 302 5.70 15.08 1.64
CA ASP A 302 5.70 14.94 0.17
C ASP A 302 5.78 16.29 -0.60
N ALA A 303 6.27 17.37 0.02
CA ALA A 303 6.38 18.69 -0.60
C ALA A 303 7.39 18.75 -1.76
N GLY A 304 6.91 18.91 -2.99
CA GLY A 304 7.79 18.95 -4.18
C GLY A 304 8.85 20.05 -4.25
N SER A 305 8.76 21.10 -3.44
CA SER A 305 9.75 22.19 -3.41
C SER A 305 9.85 22.88 -2.05
N THR A 306 11.01 23.45 -1.72
CA THR A 306 11.17 24.28 -0.52
C THR A 306 10.43 25.61 -0.66
N SER A 307 9.67 25.95 0.38
CA SER A 307 9.01 27.24 0.52
C SER A 307 9.57 28.03 1.71
N SER A 308 9.94 29.28 1.46
CA SER A 308 10.40 30.23 2.48
C SER A 308 9.34 30.55 3.55
N THR A 309 8.07 30.22 3.30
CA THR A 309 6.93 30.48 4.20
C THR A 309 6.32 29.21 4.79
N ARG A 310 6.72 28.00 4.36
CA ARG A 310 6.21 26.72 4.91
C ARG A 310 7.31 25.86 5.51
N GLY A 311 8.39 25.60 4.77
CA GLY A 311 9.42 24.63 5.18
C GLY A 311 10.19 24.06 3.98
N PRO A 312 11.04 23.05 4.20
CA PRO A 312 11.76 22.35 3.13
C PRO A 312 10.83 21.55 2.21
N SER A 313 11.36 21.19 1.05
CA SER A 313 10.88 20.07 0.23
C SER A 313 10.89 18.75 1.00
N GLY A 314 10.14 17.79 0.50
CA GLY A 314 10.11 16.41 0.99
C GLY A 314 11.49 15.79 0.97
N GLN A 315 11.85 15.14 2.07
CA GLN A 315 13.08 14.39 2.23
C GLN A 315 12.87 13.33 3.30
N VAL A 316 13.51 12.18 3.13
CA VAL A 316 13.29 10.99 3.97
C VAL A 316 14.61 10.52 4.59
N GLU A 317 14.53 9.74 5.67
CA GLU A 317 15.65 9.58 6.59
C GLU A 317 15.94 8.13 6.96
N PHE A 318 17.21 7.74 6.91
CA PHE A 318 17.75 6.72 7.81
C PHE A 318 18.33 7.40 9.05
N ASN A 319 17.91 6.94 10.20
CA ASN A 319 18.30 7.44 11.52
C ASN A 319 19.09 6.39 12.31
N ARG A 320 20.09 6.83 13.08
CA ARG A 320 20.97 5.97 13.89
C ARG A 320 20.95 6.41 15.36
N VAL A 321 20.06 5.79 16.13
CA VAL A 321 19.77 6.09 17.53
C VAL A 321 20.78 5.40 18.45
N ALA A 322 21.97 6.00 18.58
CA ALA A 322 23.01 5.53 19.49
C ALA A 322 22.77 5.92 20.97
N ALA A 323 21.85 6.85 21.21
CA ALA A 323 21.39 7.27 22.54
C ALA A 323 19.96 7.83 22.44
N PRO A 324 19.20 7.90 23.56
CA PRO A 324 17.88 8.53 23.58
C PRO A 324 17.90 9.98 23.06
N GLY A 325 16.89 10.36 22.26
CA GLY A 325 16.83 11.70 21.67
C GLY A 325 15.50 12.05 21.00
N ASN A 326 15.40 13.32 20.58
CA ASN A 326 14.35 13.83 19.70
C ASN A 326 14.94 13.96 18.28
N TYR A 327 14.24 13.47 17.26
CA TYR A 327 14.69 13.45 15.86
C TYR A 327 13.99 14.51 14.99
N GLY A 328 13.12 15.33 15.58
CA GLY A 328 12.76 16.64 15.05
C GLY A 328 11.35 16.78 14.51
N TRP A 329 10.76 15.72 13.96
CA TRP A 329 9.39 15.77 13.43
C TRP A 329 8.38 16.14 14.55
N PRO A 330 7.41 17.03 14.32
CA PRO A 330 7.01 17.64 13.05
C PRO A 330 7.61 19.03 12.72
N TYR A 331 8.65 19.47 13.45
CA TYR A 331 9.16 20.85 13.38
C TYR A 331 10.47 20.99 12.60
N CYS A 332 11.26 19.92 12.57
CA CYS A 332 12.63 19.86 12.06
C CYS A 332 12.83 18.54 11.31
N THR A 333 13.71 18.53 10.32
CA THR A 333 14.08 17.33 9.55
C THR A 333 15.53 17.43 9.06
N GLY A 334 16.11 16.31 8.65
CA GLY A 334 17.39 16.22 7.98
C GLY A 334 18.53 16.67 8.87
N THR A 335 19.38 17.55 8.38
CA THR A 335 20.52 18.07 9.16
C THR A 335 20.16 19.20 10.13
N ASN A 336 18.86 19.45 10.38
CA ASN A 336 18.35 20.49 11.29
C ASN A 336 18.88 21.90 10.99
N THR A 337 19.21 22.17 9.72
CA THR A 337 19.59 23.52 9.28
C THR A 337 18.35 24.41 9.16
N THR A 338 18.53 25.73 9.15
CA THR A 338 17.42 26.70 9.01
C THR A 338 16.61 26.50 7.72
N THR A 339 17.22 25.98 6.66
CA THR A 339 16.54 25.58 5.42
C THR A 339 15.64 24.37 5.62
N GLU A 340 16.06 23.39 6.42
CA GLU A 340 15.35 22.13 6.73
C GLU A 340 14.41 22.24 7.95
N THR A 341 14.05 23.46 8.34
CA THR A 341 13.19 23.75 9.50
C THR A 341 11.85 24.26 9.02
N TYR A 342 10.73 23.73 9.52
CA TYR A 342 9.40 24.24 9.18
C TYR A 342 9.16 25.62 9.80
N ASN A 343 8.29 26.39 9.16
CA ASN A 343 7.71 27.60 9.73
C ASN A 343 6.49 27.20 10.57
N GLU A 344 6.23 27.93 11.65
CA GLU A 344 4.90 28.00 12.25
C GLU A 344 3.90 28.47 11.18
N TRP A 345 2.73 27.83 11.09
CA TRP A 345 1.76 28.08 10.02
C TRP A 345 0.34 28.06 10.55
N ASP A 346 -0.36 29.19 10.42
CA ASP A 346 -1.75 29.31 10.81
C ASP A 346 -2.66 28.82 9.67
N PHE A 347 -3.22 27.61 9.83
CA PHE A 347 -4.18 27.00 8.90
C PHE A 347 -5.55 27.69 8.83
N ALA A 348 -5.90 28.56 9.78
CA ALA A 348 -7.13 29.34 9.75
C ALA A 348 -6.99 30.61 8.89
N THR A 349 -5.81 31.23 8.88
CA THR A 349 -5.54 32.46 8.10
C THR A 349 -4.66 32.26 6.86
N ASN A 350 -4.05 31.09 6.71
CA ASN A 350 -3.00 30.79 5.73
C ASN A 350 -1.82 31.77 5.81
N THR A 351 -1.32 32.02 7.02
CA THR A 351 -0.17 32.91 7.26
C THR A 351 1.01 32.20 7.91
N SER A 352 2.21 32.68 7.60
CA SER A 352 3.49 32.13 8.07
C SER A 352 4.02 32.89 9.27
N GLY A 353 4.42 32.15 10.30
CA GLY A 353 5.14 32.62 11.47
C GLY A 353 6.64 32.39 11.39
N ALA A 354 7.29 32.34 12.55
CA ALA A 354 8.72 32.10 12.66
C ALA A 354 9.09 30.63 12.38
N LYS A 355 10.35 30.36 12.04
CA LYS A 355 10.89 28.99 12.02
C LYS A 355 11.09 28.46 13.44
N TYR A 356 10.84 27.17 13.64
CA TYR A 356 11.02 26.51 14.93
C TYR A 356 12.50 26.46 15.37
N ASN A 357 12.74 26.36 16.69
CA ASN A 357 14.09 26.36 17.24
C ASN A 357 14.64 24.93 17.44
N CYS A 358 15.09 24.27 16.36
CA CYS A 358 15.57 22.89 16.41
C CYS A 358 16.71 22.67 17.43
N ALA A 359 17.70 23.56 17.46
CA ALA A 359 18.87 23.45 18.33
C ALA A 359 18.60 23.79 19.80
N GLY A 360 17.63 24.66 20.09
CA GLY A 360 17.23 25.02 21.46
C GLY A 360 16.08 24.18 22.02
N GLY A 361 15.52 23.28 21.22
CA GLY A 361 14.26 22.59 21.51
C GLY A 361 13.08 23.32 20.87
N PRO A 362 12.38 22.72 19.88
CA PRO A 362 11.21 23.35 19.29
C PRO A 362 10.06 23.48 20.31
N THR A 363 9.26 24.53 20.15
CA THR A 363 8.07 24.77 20.98
C THR A 363 6.89 24.04 20.37
N ASN A 364 6.16 23.29 21.20
CA ASN A 364 4.87 22.72 20.85
C ASN A 364 3.77 23.54 21.55
N ASN A 365 3.15 24.45 20.79
CA ASN A 365 2.11 25.37 21.23
C ASN A 365 0.68 24.91 20.94
N SER A 366 0.48 23.79 20.24
CA SER A 366 -0.85 23.21 20.00
C SER A 366 -1.64 23.06 21.29
N PHE A 367 -2.91 23.46 21.26
CA PHE A 367 -3.86 23.23 22.34
C PHE A 367 -4.12 21.73 22.61
N ARG A 368 -3.72 20.85 21.68
CA ARG A 368 -3.76 19.39 21.83
C ARG A 368 -2.54 18.81 22.57
N ASN A 369 -1.50 19.62 22.84
CA ASN A 369 -0.30 19.18 23.54
C ASN A 369 -0.57 18.89 25.03
N THR A 370 -0.36 17.65 25.45
CA THR A 370 -0.44 17.23 26.86
C THR A 370 0.94 17.08 27.53
N GLY A 371 2.01 17.25 26.75
CA GLY A 371 3.40 17.10 27.14
C GLY A 371 4.12 18.39 27.53
N LEU A 372 5.44 18.38 27.38
CA LEU A 372 6.29 19.55 27.55
C LEU A 372 6.02 20.57 26.44
N THR A 373 6.04 21.86 26.80
CA THR A 373 5.87 22.97 25.84
C THR A 373 7.14 23.21 25.02
N THR A 374 8.32 22.97 25.61
CA THR A 374 9.60 22.97 24.90
C THR A 374 10.13 21.55 24.87
N LEU A 375 10.40 21.03 23.67
CA LEU A 375 10.88 19.66 23.48
C LEU A 375 12.40 19.57 23.70
N PRO A 376 12.95 18.36 23.88
CA PRO A 376 14.40 18.17 23.78
C PRO A 376 14.92 18.66 22.41
N PRO A 377 16.14 19.21 22.33
CA PRO A 377 16.77 19.60 21.06
C PRO A 377 16.77 18.48 20.02
N ALA A 378 16.47 18.84 18.77
CA ALA A 378 16.42 17.90 17.66
C ALA A 378 17.85 17.44 17.28
N GLN A 379 18.01 16.13 17.09
CA GLN A 379 19.22 15.49 16.57
C GLN A 379 19.14 15.43 15.04
N PRO A 380 20.26 15.63 14.32
CA PRO A 380 20.28 15.54 12.87
C PRO A 380 20.17 14.09 12.39
N ALA A 381 19.55 13.91 11.23
CA ALA A 381 19.46 12.64 10.51
C ALA A 381 20.84 12.04 10.21
N TRP A 382 20.95 10.72 10.25
CA TRP A 382 22.21 10.03 9.91
C TRP A 382 22.45 9.99 8.41
N ILE A 383 21.41 9.66 7.64
CA ILE A 383 21.36 9.79 6.18
C ILE A 383 19.99 10.32 5.80
N ARG A 384 19.92 11.59 5.40
CA ARG A 384 18.78 12.11 4.63
C ARG A 384 19.01 11.93 3.14
N TYR A 385 17.93 11.78 2.39
CA TYR A 385 17.95 11.80 0.92
C TYR A 385 16.66 12.38 0.36
N ALA A 386 16.70 12.65 -0.95
CA ALA A 386 15.74 13.48 -1.68
C ALA A 386 15.75 14.96 -1.21
N GLY A 387 14.70 15.70 -1.56
CA GLY A 387 14.59 17.15 -1.38
C GLY A 387 15.71 17.94 -2.07
N ASP A 388 15.86 19.20 -1.66
CA ASP A 388 16.78 20.17 -2.28
C ASP A 388 18.27 19.77 -2.25
N ALA A 389 18.67 18.90 -1.30
CA ALA A 389 20.04 18.40 -1.21
C ALA A 389 20.30 17.17 -2.09
N GLY A 390 19.24 16.60 -2.67
CA GLY A 390 19.29 15.42 -3.51
C GLY A 390 19.56 14.13 -2.75
N THR A 391 19.77 13.07 -3.53
CA THR A 391 19.97 11.71 -3.03
C THR A 391 21.45 11.31 -3.13
N PRO A 392 22.01 10.56 -2.15
CA PRO A 392 23.30 9.89 -2.34
C PRO A 392 23.33 9.12 -3.66
N THR A 393 24.40 9.31 -4.44
CA THR A 393 24.53 8.77 -5.80
C THR A 393 24.27 7.27 -5.90
N GLU A 394 24.66 6.54 -4.87
CA GLU A 394 24.57 5.10 -4.72
C GLU A 394 23.11 4.62 -4.56
N PHE A 395 22.20 5.46 -4.06
CA PHE A 395 20.78 5.16 -3.89
C PHE A 395 19.94 5.39 -5.17
N GLY A 396 20.53 6.00 -6.21
CA GLY A 396 19.84 6.33 -7.47
C GLY A 396 18.76 7.41 -7.31
N GLY A 397 17.78 7.39 -8.20
CA GLY A 397 16.54 8.19 -8.11
C GLY A 397 15.30 7.32 -8.01
N GLY A 398 14.13 7.94 -7.83
CA GLY A 398 12.84 7.27 -7.65
C GLY A 398 12.22 7.56 -6.28
N SER A 399 11.24 6.74 -5.89
CA SER A 399 10.40 6.87 -4.70
C SER A 399 11.16 7.06 -3.38
N GLU A 400 10.47 7.45 -2.31
CA GLU A 400 11.08 7.89 -1.06
C GLU A 400 10.54 7.06 0.11
N SER A 401 11.13 5.88 0.32
CA SER A 401 10.57 4.85 1.21
C SER A 401 11.66 4.05 1.95
N PRO A 402 12.32 4.67 2.96
CA PRO A 402 13.44 4.07 3.67
C PRO A 402 13.00 2.99 4.65
N MET A 403 13.67 1.84 4.60
CA MET A 403 13.38 0.67 5.43
C MET A 403 14.65 0.22 6.15
N ALA A 404 14.68 0.28 7.49
CA ALA A 404 15.86 -0.20 8.21
C ALA A 404 15.90 -1.74 8.21
N GLY A 405 16.84 -2.32 7.48
CA GLY A 405 17.22 -3.72 7.64
C GLY A 405 18.22 -3.92 8.79
N PRO A 406 18.79 -5.13 8.95
CA PRO A 406 19.59 -5.50 10.11
C PRO A 406 21.07 -5.13 9.97
N VAL A 407 21.77 -5.07 11.10
CA VAL A 407 23.25 -5.10 11.13
C VAL A 407 23.72 -6.56 11.18
N TYR A 408 24.61 -6.95 10.28
CA TYR A 408 25.21 -8.29 10.35
C TYR A 408 26.16 -8.40 11.53
N ARG A 409 26.09 -9.51 12.28
CA ARG A 409 27.04 -9.82 13.35
C ARG A 409 27.63 -11.22 13.16
N TYR A 410 28.94 -11.28 12.93
CA TYR A 410 29.62 -12.53 12.62
C TYR A 410 29.75 -13.41 13.87
N ASN A 411 29.21 -14.63 13.79
CA ASN A 411 29.36 -15.61 14.85
C ASN A 411 30.40 -16.67 14.49
N ALA A 412 31.61 -16.53 15.05
CA ALA A 412 32.71 -17.47 14.89
C ALA A 412 32.40 -18.89 15.42
N SER A 413 31.47 -19.05 16.37
CA SER A 413 31.07 -20.37 16.89
C SER A 413 29.93 -21.02 16.09
N SER A 414 29.37 -20.32 15.09
CA SER A 414 28.31 -20.89 14.25
C SER A 414 28.89 -21.91 13.28
N THR A 415 28.38 -23.14 13.32
CA THR A 415 28.73 -24.22 12.38
C THR A 415 28.02 -24.10 11.03
N SER A 416 27.18 -23.07 10.83
CA SER A 416 26.52 -22.82 9.56
C SER A 416 27.53 -22.63 8.42
N THR A 417 27.28 -23.28 7.29
CA THR A 417 28.05 -23.14 6.05
C THR A 417 27.53 -22.01 5.16
N THR A 418 26.33 -21.47 5.43
CA THR A 418 25.68 -20.41 4.65
C THR A 418 25.85 -19.02 5.26
N LYS A 419 26.44 -18.93 6.47
CA LYS A 419 26.69 -17.65 7.15
C LYS A 419 27.62 -16.76 6.33
N PHE A 420 27.35 -15.46 6.34
CA PHE A 420 28.22 -14.49 5.68
C PHE A 420 29.63 -14.47 6.32
N PRO A 421 30.69 -14.11 5.58
CA PRO A 421 32.05 -14.11 6.12
C PRO A 421 32.27 -12.94 7.08
N GLN A 422 33.33 -13.04 7.89
CA GLN A 422 33.65 -12.06 8.95
C GLN A 422 33.83 -10.62 8.42
N SER A 423 34.14 -10.43 7.13
CA SER A 423 34.25 -9.09 6.51
C SER A 423 32.97 -8.26 6.60
N PHE A 424 31.80 -8.90 6.71
CA PHE A 424 30.51 -8.23 6.87
C PHE A 424 30.20 -7.80 8.31
N ASP A 425 31.00 -8.17 9.32
CA ASP A 425 30.68 -7.89 10.72
C ASP A 425 30.51 -6.38 10.98
N GLY A 426 29.35 -5.97 11.48
CA GLY A 426 29.01 -4.56 11.71
C GLY A 426 28.48 -3.79 10.49
N GLN A 427 28.32 -4.42 9.32
CA GLN A 427 27.71 -3.81 8.13
C GLN A 427 26.19 -3.69 8.33
N PHE A 428 25.62 -2.50 8.08
CA PHE A 428 24.17 -2.26 8.14
C PHE A 428 23.54 -2.51 6.77
N PHE A 429 22.53 -3.36 6.67
CA PHE A 429 21.83 -3.64 5.41
C PHE A 429 20.64 -2.70 5.27
N ALA A 430 20.85 -1.52 4.70
CA ALA A 430 19.75 -0.60 4.39
C ALA A 430 18.86 -1.20 3.29
N THR A 431 17.55 -1.06 3.42
CA THR A 431 16.59 -1.51 2.41
C THR A 431 15.67 -0.36 2.00
N GLU A 432 15.05 -0.46 0.82
CA GLU A 432 14.22 0.60 0.27
C GLU A 432 13.05 -0.04 -0.49
N PHE A 433 11.84 0.36 -0.12
CA PHE A 433 10.60 -0.23 -0.60
C PHE A 433 10.30 0.19 -2.05
N GLY A 434 10.11 1.48 -2.30
CA GLY A 434 9.64 2.05 -3.57
C GLY A 434 10.71 2.20 -4.66
N ARG A 435 11.97 1.88 -4.35
CA ARG A 435 13.08 1.71 -5.31
C ARG A 435 13.57 0.26 -5.38
N GLY A 436 13.07 -0.61 -4.50
CA GLY A 436 13.30 -2.05 -4.52
C GLY A 436 14.76 -2.47 -4.42
N TRP A 437 15.54 -1.90 -3.48
CA TRP A 437 16.96 -2.25 -3.32
C TRP A 437 17.36 -2.65 -1.89
N ILE A 438 18.51 -3.32 -1.83
CA ILE A 438 19.24 -3.63 -0.61
C ILE A 438 20.67 -3.08 -0.79
N LYS A 439 21.13 -2.25 0.14
CA LYS A 439 22.44 -1.58 0.09
C LYS A 439 23.16 -1.70 1.43
N PRO A 440 24.21 -2.52 1.51
CA PRO A 440 25.02 -2.63 2.70
C PRO A 440 25.85 -1.35 2.89
N ILE A 441 25.61 -0.66 4.00
CA ILE A 441 26.29 0.56 4.39
C ILE A 441 27.34 0.22 5.45
N HIS A 442 28.58 0.59 5.15
CA HIS A 442 29.68 0.56 6.10
C HIS A 442 29.46 1.63 7.17
N VAL A 443 29.59 1.29 8.45
CA VAL A 443 29.51 2.26 9.55
C VAL A 443 30.93 2.55 10.04
N ASN A 444 31.36 3.80 9.94
CA ASN A 444 32.70 4.22 10.35
C ASN A 444 32.84 4.18 11.89
N SER A 445 34.08 4.23 12.39
CA SER A 445 34.39 4.14 13.83
C SER A 445 33.79 5.27 14.69
N ASP A 446 33.51 6.42 14.08
CA ASP A 446 32.84 7.57 14.69
C ASP A 446 31.30 7.49 14.60
N GLY A 447 30.77 6.46 13.93
CA GLY A 447 29.35 6.29 13.64
C GLY A 447 28.87 7.00 12.38
N SER A 448 29.72 7.67 11.60
CA SER A 448 29.32 8.22 10.30
C SER A 448 29.03 7.10 9.29
N ARG A 449 28.27 7.41 8.23
CA ARG A 449 28.21 6.53 7.07
C ARG A 449 29.58 6.48 6.37
N GLY A 450 29.98 5.29 5.94
CA GLY A 450 31.10 5.04 5.04
C GLY A 450 30.60 4.70 3.63
N THR A 451 31.25 3.73 2.99
CA THR A 451 30.85 3.19 1.68
C THR A 451 29.43 2.62 1.69
N ILE A 452 28.70 2.84 0.59
CA ILE A 452 27.39 2.25 0.32
C ILE A 452 27.56 1.27 -0.84
N ASP A 453 27.48 -0.02 -0.55
CA ASP A 453 27.70 -1.08 -1.53
C ASP A 453 26.39 -1.54 -2.20
N THR A 454 26.51 -2.27 -3.32
CA THR A 454 25.38 -2.93 -3.99
C THR A 454 25.30 -4.39 -3.56
N PHE A 455 24.11 -4.86 -3.19
CA PHE A 455 23.82 -6.27 -2.91
C PHE A 455 23.10 -6.92 -4.12
N PRO A 456 23.31 -8.22 -4.41
CA PRO A 456 22.69 -8.91 -5.55
C PRO A 456 21.22 -9.27 -5.32
N TRP A 457 20.39 -8.26 -5.04
CA TRP A 457 18.93 -8.40 -4.89
C TRP A 457 18.22 -8.42 -6.25
N VAL A 458 17.27 -9.34 -6.44
CA VAL A 458 16.51 -9.52 -7.69
C VAL A 458 14.98 -9.58 -7.46
N GLY A 459 14.51 -9.16 -6.29
CA GLY A 459 13.07 -9.08 -5.98
C GLY A 459 12.43 -7.75 -6.39
N LYS A 460 11.33 -7.39 -5.73
CA LYS A 460 10.60 -6.13 -5.90
C LYS A 460 10.81 -5.23 -4.68
N GLN A 461 9.78 -5.04 -3.87
CA GLN A 461 9.71 -4.01 -2.83
C GLN A 461 10.03 -4.63 -1.47
N VAL A 462 11.17 -4.25 -0.88
CA VAL A 462 11.63 -4.87 0.37
C VAL A 462 10.80 -4.35 1.54
N MET A 463 10.01 -5.23 2.14
CA MET A 463 9.07 -4.91 3.22
C MET A 463 9.65 -5.14 4.61
N ASP A 464 10.45 -6.20 4.78
CA ASP A 464 11.11 -6.50 6.06
C ASP A 464 12.33 -7.39 5.80
N SER A 465 13.30 -7.41 6.72
CA SER A 465 14.50 -8.23 6.59
C SER A 465 15.21 -8.50 7.93
N ALA A 466 15.77 -9.70 8.10
CA ALA A 466 16.50 -10.07 9.32
C ALA A 466 17.61 -11.09 9.03
N PHE A 467 18.65 -11.12 9.88
CA PHE A 467 19.60 -12.24 9.88
C PHE A 467 19.08 -13.40 10.75
N GLY A 468 19.13 -14.61 10.20
CA GLY A 468 18.76 -15.83 10.92
C GLY A 468 19.86 -16.31 11.89
N PRO A 469 19.53 -17.28 12.77
CA PRO A 469 20.50 -17.89 13.68
C PRO A 469 21.62 -18.68 12.96
N ASP A 470 21.38 -19.04 11.70
CA ASP A 470 22.37 -19.64 10.80
C ASP A 470 23.27 -18.60 10.10
N GLY A 471 23.06 -17.30 10.33
CA GLY A 471 23.83 -16.23 9.71
C GLY A 471 23.52 -15.97 8.24
N SER A 472 22.46 -16.60 7.69
CA SER A 472 21.87 -16.27 6.40
C SER A 472 20.94 -15.05 6.54
N TYR A 473 20.72 -14.32 5.45
CA TYR A 473 19.93 -13.08 5.43
C TYR A 473 18.54 -13.31 4.82
N TYR A 474 17.48 -13.04 5.58
CA TYR A 474 16.10 -13.27 5.19
C TYR A 474 15.44 -11.96 4.76
N VAL A 475 14.66 -12.00 3.69
CA VAL A 475 14.02 -10.81 3.08
C VAL A 475 12.58 -11.13 2.72
N LEU A 476 11.65 -10.32 3.23
CA LEU A 476 10.24 -10.31 2.87
C LEU A 476 10.01 -9.27 1.78
N ASP A 477 9.49 -9.72 0.65
CA ASP A 477 9.19 -8.93 -0.55
C ASP A 477 7.67 -8.72 -0.64
N TYR A 478 7.26 -7.46 -0.68
CA TYR A 478 5.85 -7.10 -0.80
C TYR A 478 5.26 -7.47 -2.16
N GLY A 479 6.09 -7.56 -3.19
CA GLY A 479 5.66 -7.68 -4.58
C GLY A 479 5.41 -6.32 -5.22
N THR A 480 4.33 -6.22 -6.01
CA THR A 480 3.91 -4.96 -6.70
C THR A 480 2.39 -4.73 -6.64
N GLY A 481 1.70 -5.39 -5.72
CA GLY A 481 0.28 -5.14 -5.45
C GLY A 481 0.07 -3.87 -4.62
N TYR A 482 -1.18 -3.45 -4.48
CA TYR A 482 -1.57 -2.29 -3.67
C TYR A 482 -2.60 -2.74 -2.64
N PHE A 483 -2.31 -2.56 -1.35
CA PHE A 483 -3.09 -3.07 -0.20
C PHE A 483 -3.48 -4.56 -0.30
N ASN A 484 -2.66 -5.33 -1.02
CA ASN A 484 -2.75 -6.76 -1.23
C ASN A 484 -1.40 -7.26 -1.78
N GLY A 485 -1.08 -8.54 -1.54
CA GLY A 485 0.02 -9.19 -2.26
C GLY A 485 -0.35 -9.52 -3.70
N ASP A 486 0.64 -9.94 -4.48
CA ASP A 486 0.50 -10.37 -5.87
C ASP A 486 1.32 -11.65 -6.15
N ALA A 487 1.66 -11.92 -7.42
CA ALA A 487 2.52 -13.04 -7.80
C ALA A 487 4.02 -12.80 -7.51
N ASN A 488 4.41 -11.56 -7.24
CA ASN A 488 5.78 -11.16 -6.93
C ASN A 488 6.07 -11.23 -5.42
N SER A 489 5.06 -11.01 -4.56
CA SER A 489 5.17 -11.14 -3.10
C SER A 489 5.83 -12.46 -2.72
N ALA A 490 6.87 -12.42 -1.90
CA ALA A 490 7.70 -13.59 -1.64
C ALA A 490 8.50 -13.48 -0.34
N LEU A 491 9.00 -14.62 0.12
CA LEU A 491 10.00 -14.71 1.18
C LEU A 491 11.25 -15.37 0.61
N TYR A 492 12.40 -14.72 0.80
CA TYR A 492 13.71 -15.23 0.36
C TYR A 492 14.68 -15.40 1.53
N ARG A 493 15.67 -16.29 1.34
CA ARG A 493 16.88 -16.41 2.15
C ARG A 493 18.11 -16.25 1.26
N PHE A 494 19.04 -15.40 1.65
CA PHE A 494 20.36 -15.28 1.06
C PHE A 494 21.38 -16.11 1.83
N ASP A 495 21.97 -17.07 1.13
CA ASP A 495 23.05 -17.91 1.63
C ASP A 495 24.39 -17.45 1.02
N TYR A 496 25.44 -17.38 1.84
CA TYR A 496 26.81 -17.25 1.34
C TYR A 496 27.34 -18.63 0.94
N VAL A 497 27.65 -18.79 -0.35
CA VAL A 497 28.08 -20.06 -0.97
C VAL A 497 29.53 -20.03 -1.46
N ALA A 498 30.18 -18.86 -1.49
CA ALA A 498 31.58 -18.67 -1.90
C ALA A 498 31.96 -19.31 -3.26
N GLY A 499 31.04 -19.25 -4.25
CA GLY A 499 31.23 -19.88 -5.55
C GLY A 499 31.15 -21.42 -5.55
N GLY A 500 30.68 -22.03 -4.46
CA GLY A 500 30.33 -23.44 -4.39
C GLY A 500 29.03 -23.79 -5.13
N ASN A 501 28.63 -25.06 -5.03
CA ASN A 501 27.38 -25.56 -5.61
C ASN A 501 26.17 -24.82 -5.04
N ARG A 502 25.34 -24.22 -5.89
CA ARG A 502 24.15 -23.48 -5.49
C ARG A 502 22.96 -24.43 -5.49
N ALA A 503 22.08 -24.31 -4.51
CA ALA A 503 20.87 -25.11 -4.48
C ALA A 503 20.01 -24.84 -5.74
N PRO A 504 19.35 -25.84 -6.32
CA PRO A 504 18.46 -25.61 -7.45
C PRO A 504 17.24 -24.77 -7.03
N SER A 505 16.73 -23.94 -7.94
CA SER A 505 15.45 -23.26 -7.74
C SER A 505 14.30 -24.19 -8.11
N ALA A 506 13.33 -24.34 -7.20
CA ALA A 506 12.10 -25.07 -7.46
C ALA A 506 10.99 -24.08 -7.87
N ALA A 507 10.22 -24.41 -8.89
CA ALA A 507 8.99 -23.71 -9.24
C ALA A 507 7.84 -24.72 -9.23
N ALA A 508 6.87 -24.52 -8.34
CA ALA A 508 5.68 -25.34 -8.22
C ALA A 508 4.45 -24.56 -8.67
N SER A 509 3.60 -25.16 -9.49
CA SER A 509 2.31 -24.57 -9.87
C SER A 509 1.24 -25.65 -10.02
N ALA A 510 -0.03 -25.23 -9.90
CA ALA A 510 -1.21 -26.08 -10.06
C ALA A 510 -2.18 -25.44 -11.04
N ASN A 511 -2.90 -26.24 -11.83
CA ASN A 511 -3.91 -25.72 -12.75
C ASN A 511 -5.17 -25.15 -12.06
N LYS A 512 -5.35 -25.44 -10.76
CA LYS A 512 -6.33 -24.85 -9.85
C LYS A 512 -5.91 -25.10 -8.41
N THR A 513 -6.23 -24.16 -7.53
CA THR A 513 -5.89 -24.17 -6.10
C THR A 513 -7.12 -24.33 -5.20
N SER A 514 -8.32 -24.42 -5.77
CA SER A 514 -9.57 -24.60 -5.01
C SER A 514 -10.61 -25.42 -5.76
N GLY A 515 -11.61 -25.96 -5.04
CA GLY A 515 -12.85 -26.48 -5.60
C GLY A 515 -13.41 -27.71 -4.86
N ALA A 516 -14.67 -28.06 -5.15
CA ALA A 516 -15.37 -29.20 -4.54
C ALA A 516 -14.64 -30.56 -4.70
N ALA A 517 -14.79 -31.44 -3.71
CA ALA A 517 -14.32 -32.83 -3.79
C ALA A 517 -15.22 -33.68 -4.70
N PRO A 518 -14.65 -34.64 -5.47
CA PRO A 518 -13.23 -34.93 -5.62
C PRO A 518 -12.51 -33.94 -6.56
N LEU A 519 -11.43 -33.34 -6.08
CA LEU A 519 -10.68 -32.32 -6.82
C LEU A 519 -9.45 -32.93 -7.52
N THR A 520 -9.53 -33.17 -8.82
CA THR A 520 -8.37 -33.57 -9.64
C THR A 520 -7.56 -32.35 -10.08
N VAL A 521 -6.34 -32.23 -9.58
CA VAL A 521 -5.36 -31.17 -9.84
C VAL A 521 -4.22 -31.71 -10.70
N VAL A 522 -3.77 -30.89 -11.66
CA VAL A 522 -2.56 -31.12 -12.46
C VAL A 522 -1.48 -30.18 -11.96
N PHE A 523 -0.37 -30.75 -11.50
CA PHE A 523 0.79 -30.02 -11.01
C PHE A 523 1.87 -29.87 -12.09
N SER A 524 2.62 -28.79 -12.01
CA SER A 524 3.71 -28.46 -12.93
C SER A 524 4.95 -28.01 -12.15
N SER A 525 6.11 -28.49 -12.61
CA SER A 525 7.45 -28.10 -12.13
C SER A 525 8.13 -27.06 -13.05
N ALA A 526 7.42 -26.55 -14.05
CA ALA A 526 7.96 -25.63 -15.05
C ALA A 526 8.50 -24.34 -14.40
N GLY A 527 9.72 -23.95 -14.75
CA GLY A 527 10.48 -22.88 -14.12
C GLY A 527 11.56 -23.37 -13.15
N SER A 528 11.47 -24.63 -12.67
CA SER A 528 12.53 -25.23 -11.85
C SER A 528 13.84 -25.31 -12.64
N SER A 529 14.94 -24.90 -12.04
CA SER A 529 16.25 -24.80 -12.71
C SER A 529 17.41 -24.96 -11.74
N ASP A 530 18.50 -25.52 -12.24
CA ASP A 530 19.77 -25.60 -11.53
C ASP A 530 20.69 -24.45 -11.96
N PRO A 531 21.27 -23.65 -11.04
CA PRO A 531 22.18 -22.54 -11.40
C PRO A 531 23.46 -22.97 -12.14
N GLU A 532 23.87 -24.23 -12.00
CA GLU A 532 25.00 -24.84 -12.72
C GLU A 532 24.55 -25.58 -14.01
N GLY A 533 23.25 -25.62 -14.32
CA GLY A 533 22.69 -26.29 -15.50
C GLY A 533 22.54 -27.81 -15.38
N GLY A 534 22.69 -28.36 -14.18
CA GLY A 534 22.52 -29.78 -13.87
C GLY A 534 21.11 -30.32 -14.09
N ALA A 535 21.02 -31.63 -14.37
CA ALA A 535 19.75 -32.30 -14.55
C ALA A 535 19.04 -32.55 -13.21
N LEU A 536 17.85 -31.97 -13.03
CA LEU A 536 17.07 -32.10 -11.80
C LEU A 536 16.35 -33.44 -11.68
N THR A 537 16.28 -33.95 -10.45
CA THR A 537 15.31 -34.99 -10.03
C THR A 537 14.19 -34.37 -9.21
N TYR A 538 12.99 -34.96 -9.25
CA TYR A 538 11.76 -34.36 -8.71
C TYR A 538 11.13 -35.26 -7.64
N SER A 539 10.61 -34.66 -6.58
CA SER A 539 9.79 -35.32 -5.57
C SER A 539 8.64 -34.41 -5.15
N TRP A 540 7.41 -34.88 -5.31
CA TRP A 540 6.19 -34.22 -4.86
C TRP A 540 5.66 -34.93 -3.62
N ASN A 541 5.28 -34.16 -2.60
CA ASN A 541 4.44 -34.58 -1.48
C ASN A 541 3.12 -33.79 -1.57
N PHE A 542 1.99 -34.47 -1.59
CA PHE A 542 0.68 -33.84 -1.80
C PHE A 542 -0.01 -33.39 -0.50
N GLY A 543 0.65 -33.51 0.66
CA GLY A 543 0.09 -33.09 1.95
C GLY A 543 -0.98 -34.04 2.53
N ASP A 544 -1.43 -35.04 1.77
CA ASP A 544 -2.37 -36.09 2.21
C ASP A 544 -1.69 -37.43 2.53
N GLY A 545 -0.36 -37.42 2.64
CA GLY A 545 0.47 -38.62 2.84
C GLY A 545 0.86 -39.35 1.56
N THR A 546 0.39 -38.92 0.39
CA THR A 546 0.80 -39.49 -0.91
C THR A 546 1.88 -38.65 -1.61
N THR A 547 2.69 -39.31 -2.46
CA THR A 547 3.86 -38.71 -3.11
C THR A 547 3.98 -39.09 -4.60
N SER A 548 4.79 -38.35 -5.37
CA SER A 548 5.18 -38.71 -6.74
C SER A 548 6.64 -38.33 -7.05
N THR A 549 7.25 -38.96 -8.05
CA THR A 549 8.56 -38.57 -8.60
C THR A 549 8.47 -38.09 -10.07
N THR A 550 7.26 -38.02 -10.62
CA THR A 550 7.02 -37.43 -11.94
C THR A 550 7.13 -35.91 -11.84
N ALA A 551 7.80 -35.26 -12.79
CA ALA A 551 7.97 -33.80 -12.80
C ALA A 551 6.62 -33.03 -12.78
N ASN A 552 5.65 -33.49 -13.58
CA ASN A 552 4.32 -32.88 -13.71
C ASN A 552 3.22 -33.92 -13.41
N PRO A 553 2.90 -34.21 -12.14
CA PRO A 553 1.95 -35.26 -11.77
C PRO A 553 0.49 -34.77 -11.76
N THR A 554 -0.44 -35.69 -11.96
CA THR A 554 -1.88 -35.48 -11.71
C THR A 554 -2.27 -36.15 -10.40
N LYS A 555 -3.01 -35.45 -9.55
CA LYS A 555 -3.44 -35.91 -8.22
C LYS A 555 -4.92 -35.58 -7.99
N THR A 556 -5.68 -36.54 -7.48
CA THR A 556 -7.07 -36.32 -7.04
C THR A 556 -7.12 -36.31 -5.51
N TYR A 557 -7.73 -35.27 -4.94
CA TYR A 557 -8.07 -35.17 -3.53
C TYR A 557 -9.54 -35.53 -3.35
N SER A 558 -9.82 -36.59 -2.60
CA SER A 558 -11.18 -37.15 -2.44
C SER A 558 -11.93 -36.66 -1.19
N THR A 559 -11.31 -35.81 -0.39
CA THR A 559 -11.83 -35.35 0.91
C THR A 559 -11.64 -33.86 1.02
N ASN A 560 -12.59 -33.17 1.66
CA ASN A 560 -12.50 -31.74 1.92
C ASN A 560 -11.37 -31.45 2.92
N GLY A 561 -10.66 -30.33 2.71
CA GLY A 561 -9.53 -29.92 3.53
C GLY A 561 -8.53 -29.08 2.75
N THR A 562 -7.63 -28.43 3.46
CA THR A 562 -6.51 -27.67 2.90
C THR A 562 -5.26 -28.54 2.87
N TYR A 563 -4.67 -28.70 1.69
CA TYR A 563 -3.47 -29.52 1.46
C TYR A 563 -2.34 -28.64 0.92
N THR A 564 -1.13 -28.79 1.46
CA THR A 564 0.06 -28.13 0.91
C THR A 564 0.82 -29.13 0.05
N ALA A 565 0.75 -28.95 -1.27
CA ALA A 565 1.49 -29.76 -2.23
C ALA A 565 2.89 -29.16 -2.42
N THR A 566 3.92 -29.88 -2.00
CA THR A 566 5.31 -29.42 -2.02
C THR A 566 6.12 -30.20 -3.05
N LEU A 567 6.71 -29.48 -4.00
CA LEU A 567 7.77 -29.96 -4.87
C LEU A 567 9.12 -29.79 -4.15
N THR A 568 9.96 -30.81 -4.24
CA THR A 568 11.40 -30.72 -3.96
C THR A 568 12.14 -31.16 -5.21
N VAL A 569 13.06 -30.32 -5.69
CA VAL A 569 14.00 -30.66 -6.76
C VAL A 569 15.39 -30.86 -6.19
N ARG A 570 16.17 -31.77 -6.77
CA ARG A 570 17.54 -32.08 -6.37
C ARG A 570 18.47 -32.10 -7.57
N ASP A 571 19.61 -31.42 -7.45
CA ASP A 571 20.66 -31.37 -8.46
C ASP A 571 21.55 -32.65 -8.43
N PRO A 572 22.48 -32.83 -9.40
CA PRO A 572 23.39 -33.98 -9.41
C PRO A 572 24.43 -34.00 -8.26
N GLN A 573 24.66 -32.87 -7.59
CA GLN A 573 25.64 -32.69 -6.52
C GLN A 573 25.04 -32.95 -5.13
N GLY A 574 23.71 -33.04 -5.04
CA GLY A 574 22.94 -33.37 -3.85
C GLY A 574 22.27 -32.18 -3.16
N ALA A 575 22.38 -30.94 -3.63
CA ALA A 575 21.63 -29.83 -3.04
C ALA A 575 20.17 -29.84 -3.52
N THR A 576 19.30 -29.16 -2.76
CA THR A 576 17.85 -29.20 -2.96
C THR A 576 17.21 -27.84 -2.81
N GLY A 577 16.24 -27.55 -3.68
CA GLY A 577 15.27 -26.48 -3.52
C GLY A 577 13.86 -27.03 -3.47
N SER A 578 12.95 -26.27 -2.86
CA SER A 578 11.57 -26.70 -2.64
C SER A 578 10.63 -25.52 -2.85
N ALA A 579 9.42 -25.82 -3.35
CA ALA A 579 8.37 -24.85 -3.59
C ALA A 579 7.01 -25.52 -3.32
N SER A 580 6.05 -24.75 -2.79
CA SER A 580 4.76 -25.28 -2.35
C SER A 580 3.57 -24.59 -3.04
N VAL A 581 2.44 -25.29 -3.11
CA VAL A 581 1.16 -24.73 -3.56
C VAL A 581 0.06 -25.22 -2.62
N GLN A 582 -0.74 -24.30 -2.07
CA GLN A 582 -1.90 -24.64 -1.26
C GLN A 582 -3.12 -25.02 -2.14
N ILE A 583 -3.78 -26.11 -1.79
CA ILE A 583 -4.99 -26.63 -2.46
C ILE A 583 -6.13 -26.71 -1.43
N ASN A 584 -7.19 -25.94 -1.64
CA ASN A 584 -8.37 -25.89 -0.79
C ASN A 584 -9.51 -26.74 -1.39
N VAL A 585 -9.76 -27.91 -0.81
CA VAL A 585 -10.73 -28.89 -1.33
C VAL A 585 -12.04 -28.79 -0.56
N GLY A 586 -13.15 -28.71 -1.28
CA GLY A 586 -14.50 -28.57 -0.71
C GLY A 586 -15.10 -27.18 -0.76
N ASN A 587 -14.32 -26.17 -1.19
CA ASN A 587 -14.75 -24.79 -1.41
C ASN A 587 -14.02 -24.24 -2.64
N THR A 588 -14.68 -23.45 -3.50
CA THR A 588 -14.07 -22.83 -4.67
C THR A 588 -13.86 -21.34 -4.40
N ALA A 589 -12.67 -20.79 -4.66
CA ALA A 589 -12.45 -19.36 -4.50
C ALA A 589 -13.41 -18.55 -5.41
N PRO A 590 -14.01 -17.45 -4.90
CA PRO A 590 -15.01 -16.70 -5.63
C PRO A 590 -14.37 -16.01 -6.84
N THR A 591 -15.12 -15.85 -7.93
CA THR A 591 -14.69 -15.01 -9.05
C THR A 591 -15.27 -13.61 -8.89
N VAL A 592 -14.39 -12.60 -8.76
CA VAL A 592 -14.76 -11.18 -8.70
C VAL A 592 -14.40 -10.51 -10.02
N THR A 593 -15.30 -9.69 -10.56
CA THR A 593 -15.09 -8.95 -11.83
C THR A 593 -15.58 -7.53 -11.70
N ILE A 594 -14.70 -6.55 -11.92
CA ILE A 594 -15.08 -5.14 -12.07
C ILE A 594 -15.62 -4.94 -13.49
N ASN A 595 -16.92 -4.71 -13.63
CA ASN A 595 -17.53 -4.36 -14.92
C ASN A 595 -17.32 -2.88 -15.25
N ASN A 596 -17.35 -2.03 -14.22
CA ASN A 596 -17.04 -0.60 -14.28
C ASN A 596 -16.43 -0.14 -12.93
N PRO A 597 -15.49 0.82 -12.90
CA PRO A 597 -14.79 1.42 -14.04
C PRO A 597 -13.97 0.40 -14.83
N GLY A 598 -13.69 0.69 -16.10
CA GLY A 598 -12.83 -0.20 -16.91
C GLY A 598 -11.35 0.03 -16.64
N ASN A 599 -10.53 -1.03 -16.72
CA ASN A 599 -9.07 -0.88 -16.58
C ASN A 599 -8.52 0.08 -17.65
N GLY A 600 -7.69 1.04 -17.24
CA GLY A 600 -7.19 2.14 -18.06
C GLY A 600 -8.16 3.31 -18.28
N GLN A 601 -9.35 3.31 -17.68
CA GLN A 601 -10.30 4.43 -17.82
C GLN A 601 -9.70 5.74 -17.27
N LEU A 602 -9.87 6.83 -18.01
CA LEU A 602 -9.34 8.14 -17.62
C LEU A 602 -10.17 8.80 -16.51
N PHE A 603 -9.51 9.34 -15.50
CA PHE A 603 -10.12 10.11 -14.41
C PHE A 603 -9.53 11.53 -14.26
N SER A 604 -10.21 12.38 -13.51
CA SER A 604 -9.64 13.56 -12.87
C SER A 604 -10.08 13.61 -11.41
N PHE A 605 -9.31 14.31 -10.57
CA PHE A 605 -9.71 14.61 -9.21
C PHE A 605 -11.07 15.33 -9.17
N GLY A 606 -11.91 14.98 -8.18
CA GLY A 606 -13.31 15.40 -8.11
C GLY A 606 -14.29 14.58 -8.98
N ASP A 607 -13.81 13.72 -9.89
CA ASP A 607 -14.70 12.82 -10.64
C ASP A 607 -15.46 11.89 -9.67
N THR A 608 -16.76 11.76 -9.87
CA THR A 608 -17.56 10.71 -9.22
C THR A 608 -17.65 9.51 -10.15
N VAL A 609 -16.83 8.50 -9.88
CA VAL A 609 -16.71 7.28 -10.69
C VAL A 609 -17.75 6.25 -10.23
N PRO A 610 -18.76 5.90 -11.05
CA PRO A 610 -19.66 4.81 -10.74
C PRO A 610 -18.93 3.46 -10.83
N TYR A 611 -19.28 2.51 -9.99
CA TYR A 611 -18.76 1.15 -10.06
C TYR A 611 -19.87 0.10 -10.13
N SER A 612 -19.56 -1.04 -10.75
CA SER A 612 -20.39 -2.24 -10.71
C SER A 612 -19.53 -3.49 -10.76
N ILE A 613 -19.78 -4.40 -9.82
CA ILE A 613 -19.02 -5.63 -9.60
C ILE A 613 -19.96 -6.82 -9.84
N THR A 614 -19.46 -7.81 -10.56
CA THR A 614 -20.08 -9.15 -10.65
C THR A 614 -19.25 -10.08 -9.77
N VAL A 615 -19.91 -10.81 -8.88
CA VAL A 615 -19.30 -11.91 -8.12
C VAL A 615 -20.05 -13.17 -8.46
N THR A 616 -19.31 -14.27 -8.66
CA THR A 616 -19.90 -15.61 -8.79
C THR A 616 -19.12 -16.58 -7.92
N ASP A 617 -19.86 -17.36 -7.15
CA ASP A 617 -19.35 -18.40 -6.28
C ASP A 617 -20.20 -19.68 -6.48
N PRO A 618 -19.60 -20.86 -6.71
CA PRO A 618 -20.36 -22.09 -6.94
C PRO A 618 -21.08 -22.61 -5.68
N GLU A 619 -20.59 -22.28 -4.49
CA GLU A 619 -21.04 -22.80 -3.21
C GLU A 619 -21.99 -21.84 -2.46
N ASP A 620 -21.78 -20.52 -2.54
CA ASP A 620 -22.53 -19.49 -1.78
C ASP A 620 -23.89 -19.07 -2.37
N GLY A 621 -24.28 -19.60 -3.54
CA GLY A 621 -25.63 -19.43 -4.09
C GLY A 621 -25.96 -18.01 -4.56
N THR A 622 -26.77 -17.26 -3.79
CA THR A 622 -27.07 -15.85 -4.12
C THR A 622 -26.14 -14.94 -3.34
N ILE A 623 -25.22 -14.26 -4.06
CA ILE A 623 -24.23 -13.39 -3.44
C ILE A 623 -24.90 -12.27 -2.64
N ASP A 624 -24.51 -12.16 -1.37
CA ASP A 624 -24.80 -11.03 -0.52
C ASP A 624 -23.93 -9.83 -0.91
N CYS A 625 -24.50 -8.94 -1.72
CA CYS A 625 -23.85 -7.71 -2.16
C CYS A 625 -23.39 -6.78 -1.02
N THR A 626 -23.87 -6.95 0.22
CA THR A 626 -23.38 -6.14 1.36
C THR A 626 -21.98 -6.52 1.82
N LYS A 627 -21.49 -7.72 1.42
CA LYS A 627 -20.13 -8.21 1.69
C LYS A 627 -19.13 -7.94 0.56
N VAL A 628 -19.59 -7.52 -0.62
CA VAL A 628 -18.72 -7.09 -1.73
C VAL A 628 -18.26 -5.68 -1.42
N LYS A 629 -16.96 -5.41 -1.45
CA LYS A 629 -16.39 -4.08 -1.18
C LYS A 629 -15.62 -3.58 -2.39
N MET A 630 -15.79 -2.31 -2.70
CA MET A 630 -14.96 -1.54 -3.62
C MET A 630 -14.12 -0.55 -2.81
N THR A 631 -12.80 -0.64 -2.94
CA THR A 631 -11.83 0.25 -2.31
C THR A 631 -11.20 1.16 -3.36
N TYR A 632 -11.08 2.44 -3.05
CA TYR A 632 -10.26 3.38 -3.83
C TYR A 632 -8.92 3.59 -3.14
N VAL A 633 -7.85 3.34 -3.90
CA VAL A 633 -6.46 3.58 -3.53
C VAL A 633 -5.91 4.67 -4.44
N LEU A 634 -5.34 5.71 -3.83
CA LEU A 634 -4.53 6.72 -4.51
C LEU A 634 -3.12 6.14 -4.68
N GLY A 635 -2.78 5.69 -5.88
CA GLY A 635 -1.45 5.22 -6.20
C GLY A 635 -0.57 6.38 -6.67
N HIS A 636 0.70 6.40 -6.22
CA HIS A 636 1.71 7.29 -6.77
C HIS A 636 3.08 6.62 -6.79
N ASP A 637 3.84 6.91 -7.84
CA ASP A 637 5.13 6.28 -8.18
C ASP A 637 5.08 4.74 -8.20
N GLN A 638 5.34 4.10 -7.05
CA GLN A 638 5.36 2.65 -6.86
C GLN A 638 4.57 2.17 -5.63
N HIS A 639 3.90 3.06 -4.90
CA HIS A 639 3.08 2.69 -3.74
C HIS A 639 1.72 3.40 -3.82
N GLY A 640 0.92 3.31 -2.76
CA GLY A 640 -0.29 4.09 -2.68
C GLY A 640 -0.87 4.11 -1.28
N HIS A 641 -1.95 4.88 -1.15
CA HIS A 641 -2.71 5.07 0.07
C HIS A 641 -4.14 4.64 -0.17
N GLN A 642 -4.69 3.74 0.66
CA GLN A 642 -6.14 3.51 0.68
C GLN A 642 -6.78 4.77 1.25
N ILE A 643 -7.79 5.30 0.54
CA ILE A 643 -8.41 6.61 0.86
C ILE A 643 -9.87 6.48 1.30
N THR A 644 -10.63 5.56 0.70
CA THR A 644 -12.04 5.31 1.05
C THR A 644 -12.50 3.97 0.48
N SER A 645 -13.59 3.42 1.01
CA SER A 645 -14.23 2.22 0.47
C SER A 645 -15.75 2.23 0.61
N LYS A 646 -16.44 1.42 -0.19
CA LYS A 646 -17.89 1.21 -0.10
C LYS A 646 -18.26 -0.25 -0.32
N THR A 647 -19.23 -0.73 0.46
CA THR A 647 -19.86 -2.04 0.23
C THR A 647 -21.00 -1.95 -0.79
N GLY A 648 -21.25 -3.02 -1.53
CA GLY A 648 -22.27 -3.12 -2.57
C GLY A 648 -21.73 -3.67 -3.89
N CYS A 649 -22.54 -4.44 -4.63
CA CYS A 649 -22.23 -4.83 -6.01
C CYS A 649 -22.32 -3.65 -7.01
N SER A 650 -22.84 -2.48 -6.60
CA SER A 650 -22.81 -1.26 -7.42
C SER A 650 -22.91 -0.01 -6.54
N GLY A 651 -22.37 1.10 -7.02
CA GLY A 651 -22.37 2.38 -6.32
C GLY A 651 -21.54 3.43 -7.07
N SER A 652 -20.98 4.38 -6.33
CA SER A 652 -19.99 5.32 -6.86
C SER A 652 -19.00 5.76 -5.78
N ILE A 653 -17.75 6.02 -6.18
CA ILE A 653 -16.73 6.66 -5.35
C ILE A 653 -16.42 8.01 -5.98
N THR A 654 -16.42 9.06 -5.16
CA THR A 654 -15.89 10.37 -5.56
C THR A 654 -14.41 10.36 -5.27
N ILE A 655 -13.60 10.53 -6.31
CA ILE A 655 -12.15 10.66 -6.16
C ILE A 655 -11.91 12.03 -5.50
N PRO A 656 -11.29 12.10 -4.31
CA PRO A 656 -11.03 13.37 -3.63
C PRO A 656 -10.17 14.31 -4.46
N VAL A 657 -10.12 15.58 -4.07
CA VAL A 657 -9.10 16.50 -4.61
C VAL A 657 -7.80 16.19 -3.92
N ASP A 658 -6.77 15.84 -4.67
CA ASP A 658 -5.42 15.71 -4.13
C ASP A 658 -4.90 17.08 -3.70
N GLY A 659 -4.29 17.11 -2.52
CA GLY A 659 -3.75 18.30 -1.86
C GLY A 659 -2.53 17.96 -1.01
N GLU A 660 -1.88 16.83 -1.31
CA GLU A 660 -0.62 16.39 -0.72
C GLU A 660 0.48 16.44 -1.78
N HIS A 661 0.29 15.73 -2.89
CA HIS A 661 1.28 15.58 -3.94
C HIS A 661 1.40 16.86 -4.77
N ASP A 662 2.61 17.12 -5.26
CA ASP A 662 2.87 18.21 -6.18
C ASP A 662 2.68 17.76 -7.65
N ASP A 663 2.92 18.69 -8.59
CA ASP A 663 2.90 18.40 -10.01
C ASP A 663 4.10 17.53 -10.49
N ALA A 664 4.92 16.95 -9.58
CA ALA A 664 6.05 16.07 -9.89
C ALA A 664 5.84 14.60 -9.46
N ALA A 665 4.70 14.24 -8.86
CA ALA A 665 4.36 12.87 -8.50
C ALA A 665 3.65 12.11 -9.65
N ASN A 666 4.00 10.85 -9.86
CA ASN A 666 3.33 10.00 -10.86
C ASN A 666 2.02 9.41 -10.32
N ILE A 667 0.94 10.19 -10.31
CA ILE A 667 -0.31 9.81 -9.65
C ILE A 667 -1.26 9.00 -10.55
N PHE A 668 -1.97 8.02 -9.98
CA PHE A 668 -3.02 7.23 -10.62
C PHE A 668 -4.04 6.69 -9.60
N ALA A 669 -5.24 6.35 -10.06
CA ALA A 669 -6.28 5.77 -9.22
C ALA A 669 -6.31 4.24 -9.37
N ILE A 670 -6.51 3.51 -8.27
CA ILE A 670 -6.77 2.06 -8.29
C ILE A 670 -8.13 1.80 -7.65
N PHE A 671 -8.93 1.00 -8.34
CA PHE A 671 -10.20 0.46 -7.85
C PHE A 671 -10.00 -1.03 -7.59
N ASP A 672 -9.99 -1.42 -6.32
CA ASP A 672 -9.89 -2.81 -5.88
C ASP A 672 -11.25 -3.33 -5.43
N ALA A 673 -11.72 -4.40 -6.07
CA ALA A 673 -12.94 -5.10 -5.68
C ALA A 673 -12.59 -6.41 -4.96
N GLU A 674 -13.03 -6.54 -3.70
CA GLU A 674 -12.83 -7.74 -2.88
C GLU A 674 -14.17 -8.41 -2.51
N TYR A 675 -14.11 -9.74 -2.39
CA TYR A 675 -15.16 -10.55 -1.77
C TYR A 675 -14.54 -11.78 -1.10
N THR A 676 -15.01 -12.09 0.11
CA THR A 676 -14.70 -13.32 0.85
C THR A 676 -15.94 -14.20 0.91
N ASP A 677 -15.81 -15.46 0.47
CA ASP A 677 -16.87 -16.46 0.50
C ASP A 677 -17.14 -16.99 1.94
N ALA A 678 -18.18 -17.81 2.12
CA ALA A 678 -18.47 -18.45 3.41
C ALA A 678 -17.45 -19.52 3.85
N GLY A 679 -16.62 -20.02 2.91
CA GLY A 679 -15.49 -20.91 3.19
C GLY A 679 -14.22 -20.20 3.66
N GLY A 680 -14.18 -18.86 3.60
CA GLY A 680 -13.06 -18.01 4.01
C GLY A 680 -12.02 -17.72 2.92
N LEU A 681 -12.28 -18.05 1.64
CA LEU A 681 -11.37 -17.66 0.54
C LEU A 681 -11.75 -16.26 0.03
N THR A 682 -10.74 -15.41 -0.17
CA THR A 682 -10.90 -14.03 -0.66
C THR A 682 -10.29 -13.89 -2.04
N THR A 683 -11.02 -13.23 -2.94
CA THR A 683 -10.51 -12.85 -4.26
C THR A 683 -10.57 -11.33 -4.42
N HIS A 684 -9.48 -10.76 -4.91
CA HIS A 684 -9.34 -9.35 -5.29
C HIS A 684 -9.29 -9.22 -6.81
N THR A 685 -9.78 -8.10 -7.34
CA THR A 685 -9.63 -7.70 -8.75
C THR A 685 -9.39 -6.21 -8.81
N GLN A 686 -8.22 -5.80 -9.31
CA GLN A 686 -7.79 -4.40 -9.38
C GLN A 686 -7.86 -3.84 -10.80
N HIS A 687 -8.45 -2.64 -10.95
CA HIS A 687 -8.41 -1.84 -12.17
C HIS A 687 -7.69 -0.51 -11.90
N THR A 688 -6.65 -0.20 -12.69
CA THR A 688 -5.93 1.07 -12.61
C THR A 688 -6.52 2.08 -13.59
N LEU A 689 -6.76 3.29 -13.13
CA LEU A 689 -7.30 4.42 -13.89
C LEU A 689 -6.19 5.50 -13.97
N PRO A 690 -5.59 5.76 -15.15
CA PRO A 690 -4.65 6.86 -15.32
C PRO A 690 -5.37 8.23 -15.33
N PRO A 691 -4.69 9.31 -14.91
CA PRO A 691 -5.27 10.64 -14.96
C PRO A 691 -5.41 11.13 -16.41
N ARG A 692 -6.37 12.04 -16.65
CA ARG A 692 -6.54 12.72 -17.94
C ARG A 692 -5.33 13.57 -18.31
N HIS A 693 -4.71 14.21 -17.33
CA HIS A 693 -3.51 15.03 -17.45
C HIS A 693 -2.32 14.27 -16.86
N ARG A 694 -1.17 14.23 -17.56
CA ARG A 694 0.03 13.53 -17.10
C ARG A 694 1.29 14.08 -17.75
N GLN A 695 2.35 14.15 -16.96
CA GLN A 695 3.72 14.46 -17.31
C GLN A 695 4.32 13.31 -18.12
N ALA A 696 5.13 13.63 -19.11
CA ALA A 696 5.53 12.68 -20.15
C ALA A 696 6.64 11.72 -19.69
N GLU A 697 7.47 12.13 -18.73
CA GLU A 697 8.57 11.34 -18.16
C GLU A 697 8.09 10.12 -17.37
N PHE A 698 6.81 10.05 -16.99
CA PHE A 698 6.19 8.90 -16.33
C PHE A 698 5.80 7.76 -17.30
N PHE A 699 6.55 7.62 -18.39
CA PHE A 699 6.41 6.53 -19.34
C PHE A 699 6.85 5.20 -18.73
N GLY A 700 6.18 4.10 -19.10
CA GLY A 700 6.57 2.75 -18.68
C GLY A 700 7.66 2.14 -19.57
N SER A 701 7.72 2.56 -20.83
CA SER A 701 8.80 2.19 -21.77
C SER A 701 8.96 3.23 -22.87
N SER A 702 10.12 3.25 -23.52
CA SER A 702 10.47 4.24 -24.53
C SER A 702 11.51 3.73 -25.53
N SER A 703 11.77 4.53 -26.57
CA SER A 703 12.87 4.35 -27.53
C SER A 703 13.44 5.71 -27.91
N GLY A 704 14.78 5.83 -27.89
CA GLY A 704 15.56 6.94 -28.46
C GLY A 704 15.58 8.26 -27.68
N ILE A 705 14.73 8.41 -26.65
CA ILE A 705 14.60 9.64 -25.86
C ILE A 705 15.50 9.68 -24.61
N ASN A 706 15.61 10.88 -24.03
CA ASN A 706 16.20 11.14 -22.72
C ASN A 706 15.24 11.98 -21.84
N VAL A 707 15.48 12.07 -20.53
CA VAL A 707 14.73 12.94 -19.60
C VAL A 707 15.63 14.07 -19.11
N PHE A 708 15.16 15.31 -19.18
CA PHE A 708 15.92 16.51 -18.83
C PHE A 708 15.22 17.30 -17.72
N SER A 709 15.99 17.78 -16.73
CA SER A 709 15.49 18.72 -15.72
C SER A 709 15.38 20.14 -16.27
N LYS A 710 14.24 20.78 -16.06
CA LYS A 710 13.91 22.13 -16.54
C LYS A 710 12.97 22.83 -15.56
N THR A 711 13.38 23.93 -14.96
CA THR A 711 12.56 24.67 -13.97
C THR A 711 11.17 25.12 -14.47
N PRO A 712 10.96 25.49 -15.75
CA PRO A 712 9.64 25.87 -16.27
C PRO A 712 8.77 24.68 -16.74
N ALA A 713 9.24 23.44 -16.60
CA ALA A 713 8.48 22.23 -16.89
C ALA A 713 7.51 21.88 -15.76
N GLU A 714 6.41 21.23 -16.08
CA GLU A 714 5.52 20.62 -15.09
C GLU A 714 6.28 19.45 -14.44
N GLY A 715 6.26 19.33 -13.11
CA GLY A 715 7.14 18.40 -12.37
C GLY A 715 8.66 18.68 -12.50
N GLY A 716 9.06 19.78 -13.14
CA GLY A 716 10.45 20.16 -13.33
C GLY A 716 11.25 19.29 -14.33
N LYS A 717 10.59 18.45 -15.14
CA LYS A 717 11.25 17.55 -16.11
C LYS A 717 10.52 17.49 -17.46
N THR A 718 11.25 17.12 -18.52
CA THR A 718 10.66 16.87 -19.84
C THR A 718 11.29 15.66 -20.51
N VAL A 719 10.52 14.94 -21.32
CA VAL A 719 11.05 13.99 -22.32
C VAL A 719 11.63 14.80 -23.48
N GLY A 720 12.92 14.63 -23.74
CA GLY A 720 13.65 15.33 -24.78
C GLY A 720 14.63 14.44 -25.54
N ASP A 721 15.51 15.06 -26.31
CA ASP A 721 16.38 14.36 -27.30
C ASP A 721 15.55 13.53 -28.29
N ILE A 722 14.34 14.02 -28.59
CA ILE A 722 13.36 13.32 -29.42
C ILE A 722 13.79 13.39 -30.88
N ASN A 723 14.02 12.24 -31.52
CA ASN A 723 14.30 12.11 -32.94
C ASN A 723 13.11 11.49 -33.69
N ASN A 724 13.17 11.48 -35.03
CA ASN A 724 12.08 10.95 -35.85
C ASN A 724 12.00 9.41 -35.77
N GLY A 725 10.87 8.91 -35.29
CA GLY A 725 10.61 7.48 -35.08
C GLY A 725 10.65 7.05 -33.61
N ASP A 726 11.09 7.93 -32.72
CA ASP A 726 11.11 7.71 -31.28
C ASP A 726 9.71 7.73 -30.67
N TRP A 727 9.59 7.16 -29.48
CA TRP A 727 8.31 7.02 -28.80
C TRP A 727 8.45 6.82 -27.29
N ILE A 728 7.37 7.11 -26.58
CA ILE A 728 7.12 6.75 -25.19
C ILE A 728 5.77 6.04 -25.07
N ALA A 729 5.63 5.12 -24.11
CA ALA A 729 4.45 4.29 -23.95
C ALA A 729 3.96 4.21 -22.50
N PHE A 730 2.64 4.08 -22.35
CA PHE A 730 1.95 4.03 -21.06
C PHE A 730 0.89 2.92 -21.06
N GLN A 731 0.71 2.24 -19.94
CA GLN A 731 -0.28 1.17 -19.77
C GLN A 731 -0.71 1.08 -18.29
N PRO A 732 -1.99 0.81 -17.98
CA PRO A 732 -3.14 0.64 -18.88
C PRO A 732 -3.79 1.98 -19.28
N TYR A 733 -4.29 2.09 -20.52
CA TYR A 733 -5.13 3.20 -20.99
C TYR A 733 -6.39 2.68 -21.71
N ARG A 734 -7.50 3.41 -21.65
CA ARG A 734 -8.76 3.10 -22.33
C ARG A 734 -9.29 4.36 -23.02
N LEU A 735 -8.99 4.48 -24.31
CA LEU A 735 -9.13 5.73 -25.07
C LEU A 735 -10.52 5.92 -25.70
N GLY A 736 -11.45 4.97 -25.57
CA GLY A 736 -12.70 4.91 -26.34
C GLY A 736 -13.66 6.11 -26.24
N ASN A 737 -13.51 6.97 -25.23
CA ASN A 737 -14.26 8.22 -25.06
C ASN A 737 -13.41 9.50 -25.29
N VAL A 738 -12.14 9.37 -25.66
CA VAL A 738 -11.24 10.50 -25.94
C VAL A 738 -11.59 11.13 -27.29
N THR A 739 -11.77 12.45 -27.30
CA THR A 739 -12.14 13.23 -28.50
C THR A 739 -10.99 14.12 -28.99
N SER A 740 -10.08 14.52 -28.11
CA SER A 740 -8.89 15.28 -28.45
C SER A 740 -7.82 15.15 -27.36
N PHE A 741 -6.62 15.62 -27.66
CA PHE A 741 -5.55 15.81 -26.69
C PHE A 741 -4.93 17.20 -26.84
N THR A 742 -4.38 17.71 -25.74
CA THR A 742 -3.40 18.79 -25.73
C THR A 742 -2.06 18.26 -25.23
N ALA A 743 -0.96 18.93 -25.60
CA ALA A 743 0.37 18.65 -25.09
C ALA A 743 1.17 19.94 -24.90
N ARG A 744 1.90 20.04 -23.79
CA ARG A 744 2.85 21.13 -23.51
C ARG A 744 4.21 20.72 -24.07
N VAL A 745 4.78 21.56 -24.93
CA VAL A 745 5.97 21.24 -25.73
C VAL A 745 6.89 22.45 -25.88
N SER A 746 8.19 22.21 -26.05
CA SER A 746 9.20 23.25 -26.34
C SER A 746 10.09 22.81 -27.51
N SER A 747 10.68 23.74 -28.26
CA SER A 747 11.56 23.39 -29.39
C SER A 747 12.50 24.54 -29.74
N ALA A 748 13.81 24.27 -29.63
CA ALA A 748 14.84 25.01 -30.36
C ALA A 748 15.34 24.26 -31.62
N GLY A 749 14.81 23.06 -31.86
CA GLY A 749 15.07 22.25 -33.05
C GLY A 749 14.22 22.65 -34.25
N SER A 750 13.90 21.69 -35.12
CA SER A 750 13.06 21.89 -36.31
C SER A 750 11.55 21.91 -36.01
N GLY A 751 11.14 21.60 -34.79
CA GLY A 751 9.76 21.17 -34.51
C GLY A 751 9.46 19.83 -35.15
N GLY A 752 8.17 19.46 -35.22
CA GLY A 752 7.75 18.16 -35.75
C GLY A 752 6.26 17.90 -35.61
N THR A 753 5.90 16.65 -35.33
CA THR A 753 4.52 16.20 -35.11
C THR A 753 4.49 15.17 -33.99
N LEU A 754 3.66 15.45 -32.99
CA LEU A 754 3.31 14.51 -31.92
C LEU A 754 2.09 13.70 -32.36
N GLN A 755 2.16 12.38 -32.24
CA GLN A 755 1.08 11.48 -32.66
C GLN A 755 0.64 10.56 -31.53
N VAL A 756 -0.67 10.36 -31.41
CA VAL A 756 -1.28 9.41 -30.47
C VAL A 756 -1.61 8.12 -31.20
N ARG A 757 -1.14 6.99 -30.67
CA ARG A 757 -1.37 5.62 -31.18
C ARG A 757 -1.77 4.69 -30.04
N ALA A 758 -2.29 3.52 -30.39
CA ALA A 758 -2.66 2.47 -29.44
C ALA A 758 -2.10 1.11 -29.85
N GLY A 759 -1.76 0.28 -28.86
CA GLY A 759 -1.28 -1.10 -29.00
C GLY A 759 0.17 -1.24 -29.48
N SER A 760 0.64 -0.39 -30.40
CA SER A 760 2.02 -0.38 -30.90
C SER A 760 2.46 1.01 -31.34
N ALA A 761 3.75 1.32 -31.22
CA ALA A 761 4.40 2.50 -31.82
C ALA A 761 4.19 2.57 -33.36
N THR A 762 3.98 1.44 -34.02
CA THR A 762 3.67 1.37 -35.46
C THR A 762 2.17 1.22 -35.77
N GLY A 763 1.31 1.19 -34.74
CA GLY A 763 -0.15 1.10 -34.89
C GLY A 763 -0.77 2.34 -35.53
N THR A 764 -2.06 2.28 -35.87
CA THR A 764 -2.77 3.40 -36.52
C THR A 764 -2.69 4.70 -35.71
N VAL A 765 -2.41 5.81 -36.38
CA VAL A 765 -2.49 7.16 -35.81
C VAL A 765 -3.94 7.48 -35.49
N LEU A 766 -4.26 7.65 -34.21
CA LEU A 766 -5.59 8.04 -33.72
C LEU A 766 -5.78 9.56 -33.79
N GLY A 767 -4.69 10.31 -33.59
CA GLY A 767 -4.64 11.76 -33.67
C GLY A 767 -3.22 12.29 -33.80
N SER A 768 -3.08 13.55 -34.20
CA SER A 768 -1.78 14.22 -34.33
C SER A 768 -1.89 15.72 -34.05
N ALA A 769 -0.80 16.31 -33.58
CA ALA A 769 -0.63 17.74 -33.35
C ALA A 769 0.73 18.19 -33.92
N THR A 770 0.74 19.28 -34.69
CA THR A 770 1.97 19.89 -35.19
C THR A 770 2.69 20.61 -34.05
N VAL A 771 3.98 20.32 -33.86
CA VAL A 771 4.83 20.99 -32.87
C VAL A 771 5.65 22.08 -33.56
N PRO A 772 5.41 23.37 -33.27
CA PRO A 772 6.16 24.47 -33.85
C PRO A 772 7.54 24.63 -33.19
N VAL A 773 8.44 25.33 -33.86
CA VAL A 773 9.65 25.87 -33.21
C VAL A 773 9.21 26.98 -32.24
N THR A 774 9.49 26.83 -30.95
CA THR A 774 9.07 27.79 -29.92
C THR A 774 10.12 28.87 -29.64
N GLY A 775 11.35 28.68 -30.14
CA GLY A 775 12.46 29.62 -29.99
C GLY A 775 13.43 29.27 -28.86
N GLY A 776 13.17 28.20 -28.10
CA GLY A 776 14.06 27.76 -27.02
C GLY A 776 13.56 26.48 -26.34
N TRP A 777 14.49 25.70 -25.77
CA TRP A 777 14.18 24.48 -25.00
C TRP A 777 13.43 24.73 -23.68
N GLU A 778 13.41 25.98 -23.22
CA GLU A 778 12.70 26.44 -22.01
C GLU A 778 11.44 27.27 -22.35
N THR A 779 11.14 27.43 -23.64
CA THR A 779 9.99 28.21 -24.11
C THR A 779 8.86 27.26 -24.48
N PHE A 780 7.91 27.08 -23.57
CA PHE A 780 6.81 26.13 -23.74
C PHE A 780 5.59 26.75 -24.44
N THR A 781 4.90 25.93 -25.22
CA THR A 781 3.58 26.23 -25.80
C THR A 781 2.69 24.99 -25.74
N THR A 782 1.37 25.18 -25.88
CA THR A 782 0.41 24.07 -25.94
C THR A 782 0.00 23.80 -27.38
N VAL A 783 0.10 22.54 -27.81
CA VAL A 783 -0.39 22.05 -29.10
C VAL A 783 -1.61 21.14 -28.90
N THR A 784 -2.48 21.05 -29.90
CA THR A 784 -3.76 20.32 -29.81
C THR A 784 -3.95 19.41 -31.01
N GLY A 785 -4.48 18.20 -30.79
CA GLY A 785 -4.87 17.27 -31.85
C GLY A 785 -6.22 16.61 -31.58
N ALA A 786 -7.02 16.42 -32.62
CA ALA A 786 -8.26 15.64 -32.53
C ALA A 786 -7.93 14.13 -32.50
N ILE A 787 -8.77 13.36 -31.79
CA ILE A 787 -8.67 11.90 -31.71
C ILE A 787 -9.88 11.29 -32.44
N THR A 788 -9.61 10.32 -33.31
CA THR A 788 -10.62 9.66 -34.14
C THR A 788 -10.51 8.14 -34.04
N ASN A 789 -11.66 7.47 -33.99
CA ASN A 789 -11.78 6.01 -33.88
C ASN A 789 -10.88 5.34 -32.81
N PRO A 790 -10.78 5.88 -31.58
CA PRO A 790 -9.96 5.25 -30.54
C PRO A 790 -10.52 3.88 -30.13
N PRO A 791 -9.67 2.93 -29.71
CA PRO A 791 -10.11 1.61 -29.26
C PRO A 791 -10.94 1.71 -27.96
N THR A 792 -12.00 0.92 -27.88
CA THR A 792 -12.95 0.91 -26.75
C THR A 792 -12.52 0.02 -25.58
N GLY A 793 -11.55 -0.86 -25.79
CA GLY A 793 -10.93 -1.71 -24.76
C GLY A 793 -9.68 -1.07 -24.15
N THR A 794 -9.17 -1.70 -23.09
CA THR A 794 -7.86 -1.37 -22.51
C THR A 794 -6.75 -1.64 -23.52
N THR A 795 -5.74 -0.78 -23.54
CA THR A 795 -4.64 -0.79 -24.50
C THR A 795 -3.38 -0.14 -23.92
N THR A 796 -2.26 -0.32 -24.61
CA THR A 796 -1.04 0.48 -24.41
C THR A 796 -1.18 1.78 -25.21
N LEU A 797 -1.12 2.93 -24.55
CA LEU A 797 -1.00 4.23 -25.20
C LEU A 797 0.44 4.40 -25.69
N TYR A 798 0.61 4.85 -26.94
CA TYR A 798 1.89 5.29 -27.48
C TYR A 798 1.80 6.76 -27.90
N LEU A 799 2.77 7.56 -27.44
CA LEU A 799 3.05 8.87 -28.00
C LEU A 799 4.29 8.70 -28.89
N THR A 800 4.13 8.93 -30.19
CA THR A 800 5.21 8.74 -31.17
C THR A 800 5.56 10.04 -31.86
N PHE A 801 6.84 10.23 -32.14
CA PHE A 801 7.39 11.49 -32.57
C PHE A 801 7.89 11.42 -34.02
N ALA A 802 7.47 12.38 -34.84
CA ALA A 802 7.82 12.45 -36.25
C ALA A 802 8.31 13.85 -36.63
N GLY A 803 9.22 13.95 -37.60
CA GLY A 803 9.74 15.24 -38.06
C GLY A 803 10.84 15.11 -39.09
N THR A 804 11.25 16.25 -39.66
CA THR A 804 12.34 16.33 -40.65
C THR A 804 13.35 17.38 -40.21
N GLY A 805 14.56 16.93 -39.86
CA GLY A 805 15.63 17.77 -39.34
C GLY A 805 16.86 16.95 -38.97
N THR A 806 17.85 17.61 -38.37
CA THR A 806 19.06 16.97 -37.81
C THR A 806 19.20 17.34 -36.34
N GLY A 807 19.31 16.33 -35.46
CA GLY A 807 19.25 16.51 -34.01
C GLY A 807 17.81 16.53 -33.47
N ALA A 808 17.68 16.77 -32.16
CA ALA A 808 16.41 16.74 -31.44
C ALA A 808 15.36 17.68 -32.07
N LEU A 809 14.14 17.17 -32.24
CA LEU A 809 13.02 17.85 -32.91
C LEU A 809 12.36 18.89 -31.99
N TYR A 810 11.98 18.45 -30.80
CA TYR A 810 11.25 19.18 -29.75
C TYR A 810 11.28 18.35 -28.47
N ASP A 811 10.93 18.95 -27.33
CA ASP A 811 10.76 18.24 -26.07
C ASP A 811 9.27 18.26 -25.66
N LEU A 812 8.81 17.17 -25.04
CA LEU A 812 7.47 16.97 -24.52
C LEU A 812 7.48 17.01 -22.99
N ASP A 813 6.64 17.87 -22.43
CA ASP A 813 6.52 18.13 -21.00
C ASP A 813 5.35 17.33 -20.43
N ALA A 814 4.12 17.74 -20.68
CA ALA A 814 2.92 17.01 -20.28
C ALA A 814 1.89 16.89 -21.40
N PHE A 815 0.89 16.03 -21.23
CA PHE A 815 -0.25 15.88 -22.12
C PHE A 815 -1.57 15.76 -21.36
N THR A 816 -2.67 16.21 -21.97
CA THR A 816 -4.02 16.10 -21.41
C THR A 816 -4.99 15.54 -22.44
N PHE A 817 -5.73 14.49 -22.08
CA PHE A 817 -6.84 13.98 -22.88
C PHE A 817 -8.16 14.67 -22.54
N THR A 818 -8.82 15.19 -23.57
CA THR A 818 -10.22 15.58 -23.49
C THR A 818 -11.08 14.36 -23.77
N THR A 819 -11.93 13.98 -22.82
CA THR A 819 -12.98 12.99 -23.04
C THR A 819 -14.27 13.68 -23.47
N GLY A 820 -14.94 13.15 -24.48
CA GLY A 820 -16.30 13.57 -24.82
C GLY A 820 -17.26 13.30 -23.66
N SER A 821 -18.37 14.06 -23.61
CA SER A 821 -19.37 13.95 -22.54
C SER A 821 -19.83 12.50 -22.37
N ALA A 822 -19.39 11.86 -21.28
CA ALA A 822 -20.06 10.66 -20.81
C ALA A 822 -21.52 11.05 -20.50
N PRO A 823 -22.51 10.17 -20.76
CA PRO A 823 -23.85 10.39 -20.23
C PRO A 823 -23.72 10.45 -18.71
N THR A 824 -23.90 11.63 -18.12
CA THR A 824 -23.92 11.78 -16.66
C THR A 824 -25.18 11.10 -16.14
N GLY A 825 -25.05 10.32 -15.07
CA GLY A 825 -26.22 9.88 -14.32
C GLY A 825 -26.83 11.08 -13.60
N GLY A 826 -28.16 11.18 -13.60
CA GLY A 826 -28.89 12.34 -13.11
C GLY A 826 -30.28 11.98 -12.61
N THR A 827 -30.89 12.86 -11.83
CA THR A 827 -32.30 12.76 -11.44
C THR A 827 -33.06 13.95 -12.00
N GLY A 828 -33.99 13.69 -12.92
CA GLY A 828 -34.72 14.75 -13.61
C GLY A 828 -35.57 14.25 -14.78
N PRO A 829 -36.05 15.15 -15.65
CA PRO A 829 -36.90 14.79 -16.77
C PRO A 829 -36.12 14.17 -17.93
N ILE A 830 -36.46 12.92 -18.28
CA ILE A 830 -36.11 12.34 -19.58
C ILE A 830 -37.01 13.00 -20.64
N LYS A 831 -36.42 13.66 -21.64
CA LYS A 831 -37.16 14.39 -22.69
C LYS A 831 -37.03 13.66 -24.03
N GLY A 832 -38.14 13.48 -24.73
CA GLY A 832 -38.22 12.81 -26.02
C GLY A 832 -38.84 13.67 -27.12
N LEU A 833 -39.58 13.01 -28.01
CA LEU A 833 -40.22 13.61 -29.18
C LEU A 833 -40.99 14.90 -28.85
N GLY A 834 -40.74 15.96 -29.63
CA GLY A 834 -41.41 17.26 -29.44
C GLY A 834 -41.06 17.98 -28.13
N GLY A 835 -39.97 17.59 -27.45
CA GLY A 835 -39.60 18.14 -26.14
C GLY A 835 -40.48 17.68 -24.98
N LYS A 836 -41.31 16.66 -25.20
CA LYS A 836 -42.21 16.09 -24.18
C LYS A 836 -41.44 15.22 -23.19
N CYS A 837 -41.91 15.15 -21.96
CA CYS A 837 -41.28 14.38 -20.90
C CYS A 837 -41.80 12.94 -20.89
N LEU A 838 -40.93 11.97 -20.58
CA LEU A 838 -41.32 10.60 -20.26
C LEU A 838 -42.12 10.62 -18.95
N ASP A 839 -43.31 10.04 -18.97
CA ASP A 839 -44.36 10.29 -17.98
C ASP A 839 -44.99 8.96 -17.52
N VAL A 840 -45.05 8.77 -16.20
CA VAL A 840 -45.84 7.70 -15.57
C VAL A 840 -47.31 8.12 -15.63
N ARG A 841 -48.12 7.40 -16.43
CA ARG A 841 -49.53 7.75 -16.65
C ARG A 841 -50.29 7.96 -15.34
N ASN A 842 -50.92 9.13 -15.21
CA ASN A 842 -51.71 9.56 -14.06
C ASN A 842 -50.95 9.52 -12.72
N ALA A 843 -49.61 9.53 -12.73
CA ALA A 843 -48.74 9.32 -11.56
C ALA A 843 -49.03 8.01 -10.80
N ALA A 844 -49.61 7.00 -11.44
CA ALA A 844 -50.02 5.77 -10.77
C ALA A 844 -48.81 4.88 -10.43
N THR A 845 -48.82 4.32 -9.22
CA THR A 845 -47.72 3.50 -8.67
C THR A 845 -47.99 1.99 -8.75
N ALA A 846 -49.11 1.58 -9.35
CA ALA A 846 -49.44 0.18 -9.55
C ALA A 846 -48.48 -0.50 -10.55
N ASP A 847 -48.14 -1.77 -10.30
CA ASP A 847 -47.35 -2.55 -11.24
C ASP A 847 -48.13 -2.74 -12.55
N GLY A 848 -47.44 -2.51 -13.67
CA GLY A 848 -48.05 -2.49 -14.99
C GLY A 848 -48.68 -1.15 -15.37
N THR A 849 -48.41 -0.06 -14.64
CA THR A 849 -48.81 1.30 -15.10
C THR A 849 -48.13 1.63 -16.42
N GLN A 850 -48.89 2.09 -17.41
CA GLN A 850 -48.37 2.43 -18.75
C GLN A 850 -47.45 3.66 -18.71
N ILE A 851 -46.33 3.60 -19.43
CA ILE A 851 -45.49 4.78 -19.69
C ILE A 851 -45.92 5.48 -20.97
N GLN A 852 -45.90 6.80 -20.96
CA GLN A 852 -46.32 7.68 -22.04
C GLN A 852 -45.37 8.89 -22.17
N ILE A 853 -45.62 9.75 -23.15
CA ILE A 853 -45.09 11.12 -23.15
C ILE A 853 -46.17 12.13 -22.78
N TYR A 854 -45.78 13.22 -22.13
CA TYR A 854 -46.68 14.30 -21.73
C TYR A 854 -45.95 15.65 -21.72
N THR A 855 -46.68 16.77 -21.70
CA THR A 855 -46.09 18.10 -21.51
C THR A 855 -45.30 18.14 -20.20
N CYS A 856 -44.04 18.60 -20.28
CA CYS A 856 -43.16 18.69 -19.12
C CYS A 856 -43.76 19.61 -18.04
N ASN A 857 -44.07 19.05 -16.87
CA ASN A 857 -44.76 19.71 -15.76
C ASN A 857 -44.00 19.61 -14.42
N ALA A 858 -42.78 19.05 -14.45
CA ALA A 858 -41.90 18.87 -13.29
C ALA A 858 -42.50 18.06 -12.11
N SER A 859 -43.55 17.27 -12.36
CA SER A 859 -44.09 16.36 -11.35
C SER A 859 -43.17 15.17 -11.09
N ALA A 860 -43.37 14.51 -9.95
CA ALA A 860 -42.64 13.28 -9.60
C ALA A 860 -42.83 12.16 -10.64
N ALA A 861 -43.97 12.13 -11.36
CA ALA A 861 -44.26 11.18 -12.43
C ALA A 861 -43.42 11.39 -13.70
N GLN A 862 -42.74 12.53 -13.82
CA GLN A 862 -41.81 12.86 -14.90
C GLN A 862 -40.36 12.97 -14.41
N THR A 863 -40.13 12.73 -13.12
CA THR A 863 -38.79 12.76 -12.52
C THR A 863 -38.24 11.35 -12.52
N TRP A 864 -37.15 11.13 -13.26
CA TRP A 864 -36.50 9.84 -13.42
C TRP A 864 -35.07 9.91 -12.88
N ALA A 865 -34.71 8.96 -12.00
CA ALA A 865 -33.33 8.69 -11.67
C ALA A 865 -32.75 7.78 -12.76
N VAL A 866 -31.75 8.29 -13.47
CA VAL A 866 -31.07 7.63 -14.58
C VAL A 866 -29.64 7.32 -14.15
N THR A 867 -29.31 6.04 -14.13
CA THR A 867 -27.92 5.58 -14.10
C THR A 867 -27.61 4.96 -15.47
N PRO A 868 -26.62 5.48 -16.22
CA PRO A 868 -26.30 4.97 -17.55
C PRO A 868 -26.00 3.47 -17.52
N ASN A 869 -26.54 2.72 -18.49
CA ASN A 869 -26.36 1.28 -18.61
C ASN A 869 -26.88 0.46 -17.41
N SER A 870 -27.94 0.93 -16.77
CA SER A 870 -28.54 0.34 -15.56
C SER A 870 -30.07 0.52 -15.56
N THR A 871 -30.72 0.27 -14.43
CA THR A 871 -32.16 0.50 -14.24
C THR A 871 -32.49 1.99 -14.23
N ILE A 872 -33.49 2.39 -15.02
CA ILE A 872 -34.10 3.73 -14.97
C ILE A 872 -35.28 3.70 -13.99
N LYS A 873 -35.36 4.64 -13.04
CA LYS A 873 -36.33 4.58 -11.92
C LYS A 873 -37.18 5.85 -11.80
N SER A 874 -38.46 5.70 -11.48
CA SER A 874 -39.36 6.79 -11.07
C SER A 874 -40.41 6.27 -10.08
N LEU A 875 -40.91 7.13 -9.18
CA LEU A 875 -41.89 6.79 -8.13
C LEU A 875 -41.53 5.52 -7.31
N GLY A 876 -40.24 5.28 -7.06
CA GLY A 876 -39.74 4.11 -6.34
C GLY A 876 -39.73 2.79 -7.14
N LYS A 877 -40.00 2.83 -8.45
CA LYS A 877 -40.14 1.67 -9.34
C LYS A 877 -39.32 1.83 -10.62
N CYS A 878 -39.17 0.75 -11.37
CA CYS A 878 -38.31 0.64 -12.54
C CYS A 878 -39.08 0.75 -13.86
N LEU A 879 -38.43 1.30 -14.88
CA LEU A 879 -38.87 1.30 -16.28
C LEU A 879 -38.70 -0.09 -16.87
N ASP A 880 -39.80 -0.75 -17.22
CA ASP A 880 -39.87 -2.20 -17.43
C ASP A 880 -40.49 -2.57 -18.79
N VAL A 881 -39.94 -3.60 -19.43
CA VAL A 881 -40.53 -4.24 -20.62
C VAL A 881 -41.52 -5.32 -20.17
N SER A 882 -42.80 -5.13 -20.48
CA SER A 882 -43.89 -6.00 -20.02
C SER A 882 -43.65 -7.48 -20.34
N GLY A 883 -43.47 -8.29 -19.29
CA GLY A 883 -43.25 -9.73 -19.39
C GLY A 883 -41.92 -10.12 -20.04
N ALA A 884 -40.94 -9.21 -20.07
CA ALA A 884 -39.66 -9.35 -20.77
C ALA A 884 -39.78 -9.70 -22.27
N ALA A 885 -40.93 -9.39 -22.90
CA ALA A 885 -41.20 -9.75 -24.29
C ALA A 885 -40.38 -8.91 -25.27
N THR A 886 -40.03 -9.51 -26.42
CA THR A 886 -39.15 -8.91 -27.44
C THR A 886 -39.88 -8.46 -28.72
N ALA A 887 -41.21 -8.54 -28.75
CA ALA A 887 -42.02 -8.16 -29.91
C ALA A 887 -42.10 -6.62 -30.06
N ASP A 888 -42.16 -6.13 -31.30
CA ASP A 888 -42.43 -4.71 -31.56
C ASP A 888 -43.86 -4.33 -31.13
N GLY A 889 -43.99 -3.16 -30.52
CA GLY A 889 -45.22 -2.70 -29.87
C GLY A 889 -45.42 -3.24 -28.45
N THR A 890 -44.46 -4.00 -27.89
CA THR A 890 -44.53 -4.49 -26.51
C THR A 890 -44.61 -3.30 -25.53
N LYS A 891 -45.54 -3.39 -24.59
CA LYS A 891 -45.81 -2.34 -23.60
C LYS A 891 -44.59 -2.05 -22.73
N ILE A 892 -44.23 -0.77 -22.62
CA ILE A 892 -43.33 -0.26 -21.58
C ILE A 892 -44.16 0.23 -20.39
N GLN A 893 -43.75 -0.17 -19.19
CA GLN A 893 -44.52 0.00 -17.97
C GLN A 893 -43.65 0.39 -16.78
N LEU A 894 -44.30 0.84 -15.71
CA LEU A 894 -43.70 0.95 -14.40
C LEU A 894 -43.89 -0.39 -13.65
N TRP A 895 -42.82 -0.95 -13.11
CA TRP A 895 -42.84 -2.22 -12.38
C TRP A 895 -41.90 -2.21 -11.17
N THR A 896 -42.22 -2.99 -10.13
CA THR A 896 -41.37 -3.21 -8.96
C THR A 896 -39.97 -3.67 -9.39
N CYS A 897 -38.93 -2.98 -8.92
CA CYS A 897 -37.55 -3.26 -9.33
C CYS A 897 -37.14 -4.68 -8.94
N ASN A 898 -36.72 -5.49 -9.91
CA ASN A 898 -36.38 -6.91 -9.76
C ASN A 898 -35.00 -7.28 -10.35
N GLY A 899 -34.25 -6.32 -10.88
CA GLY A 899 -32.88 -6.50 -11.39
C GLY A 899 -32.77 -7.25 -12.73
N THR A 900 -33.89 -7.66 -13.33
CA THR A 900 -33.86 -8.39 -14.60
C THR A 900 -33.47 -7.49 -15.78
N GLY A 901 -32.94 -8.08 -16.85
CA GLY A 901 -32.57 -7.34 -18.07
C GLY A 901 -33.74 -6.63 -18.78
N ALA A 902 -35.00 -6.95 -18.43
CA ALA A 902 -36.20 -6.22 -18.87
C ALA A 902 -36.29 -4.80 -18.27
N GLN A 903 -35.54 -4.52 -17.19
CA GLN A 903 -35.52 -3.23 -16.50
C GLN A 903 -34.24 -2.42 -16.75
N ASN A 904 -33.25 -3.03 -17.43
CA ASN A 904 -31.96 -2.40 -17.71
C ASN A 904 -31.97 -1.69 -19.07
N TRP A 905 -31.52 -0.44 -19.09
CA TRP A 905 -31.52 0.42 -20.27
C TRP A 905 -30.13 1.03 -20.49
N SER A 906 -29.64 0.93 -21.72
CA SER A 906 -28.35 1.45 -22.16
C SER A 906 -28.56 2.66 -23.05
N ALA A 907 -28.02 3.81 -22.61
CA ALA A 907 -28.00 5.04 -23.38
C ALA A 907 -26.97 4.94 -24.50
N GLN A 908 -27.39 5.12 -25.74
CA GLN A 908 -26.53 5.06 -26.91
C GLN A 908 -26.01 6.46 -27.29
N ALA A 909 -24.82 6.53 -27.88
CA ALA A 909 -24.22 7.79 -28.34
C ALA A 909 -25.04 8.50 -29.42
N ASP A 910 -25.94 7.79 -30.11
CA ASP A 910 -26.87 8.38 -31.07
C ASP A 910 -28.10 9.02 -30.40
N GLY A 911 -28.25 8.93 -29.08
CA GLY A 911 -29.38 9.43 -28.31
C GLY A 911 -30.55 8.44 -28.16
N THR A 912 -30.41 7.18 -28.57
CA THR A 912 -31.44 6.14 -28.30
C THR A 912 -31.28 5.53 -26.91
N LEU A 913 -32.40 5.11 -26.32
CA LEU A 913 -32.44 4.27 -25.11
C LEU A 913 -32.74 2.83 -25.51
N ARG A 914 -31.77 1.93 -25.35
CA ARG A 914 -31.88 0.51 -25.74
C ARG A 914 -32.07 -0.38 -24.53
N ASN A 915 -33.10 -1.21 -24.50
CA ASN A 915 -33.28 -2.23 -23.47
C ASN A 915 -32.26 -3.36 -23.65
N VAL A 916 -31.61 -3.77 -22.56
CA VAL A 916 -30.49 -4.72 -22.57
C VAL A 916 -30.94 -6.14 -22.94
N ALA A 917 -32.09 -6.63 -22.43
CA ALA A 917 -32.54 -7.99 -22.70
C ALA A 917 -33.06 -8.21 -24.15
N SER A 918 -33.73 -7.21 -24.73
CA SER A 918 -34.35 -7.32 -26.05
C SER A 918 -33.51 -6.74 -27.19
N GLY A 919 -32.49 -5.93 -26.89
CA GLY A 919 -31.71 -5.17 -27.88
C GLY A 919 -32.50 -4.07 -28.61
N LYS A 920 -33.75 -3.81 -28.20
CA LYS A 920 -34.68 -2.89 -28.85
C LYS A 920 -34.78 -1.55 -28.14
N CYS A 921 -35.33 -0.54 -28.82
CA CYS A 921 -35.33 0.84 -28.39
C CYS A 921 -36.65 1.26 -27.74
N LEU A 922 -36.55 2.24 -26.84
CA LEU A 922 -37.67 2.98 -26.26
C LEU A 922 -38.25 3.93 -27.33
N ASP A 923 -39.51 3.76 -27.71
CA ASP A 923 -40.11 4.43 -28.88
C ASP A 923 -41.46 5.07 -28.55
N VAL A 924 -41.66 6.32 -28.98
CA VAL A 924 -42.95 7.03 -28.93
C VAL A 924 -43.86 6.57 -30.08
N SER A 925 -44.89 5.79 -29.71
CA SER A 925 -45.78 5.09 -30.63
C SER A 925 -46.36 6.01 -31.72
N GLY A 926 -46.15 5.61 -32.97
CA GLY A 926 -46.68 6.32 -34.15
C GLY A 926 -46.04 7.68 -34.43
N ASN A 927 -44.90 8.01 -33.80
CA ASN A 927 -44.21 9.30 -33.95
C ASN A 927 -45.14 10.52 -33.68
N SER A 928 -46.06 10.36 -32.72
CA SER A 928 -47.00 11.39 -32.28
C SER A 928 -46.43 12.15 -31.07
N SER A 929 -46.37 13.48 -31.14
CA SER A 929 -45.99 14.36 -30.02
C SER A 929 -47.19 14.82 -29.16
N ALA A 930 -48.37 14.23 -29.35
CA ALA A 930 -49.55 14.52 -28.54
C ALA A 930 -49.40 14.00 -27.10
N ASP A 931 -49.99 14.72 -26.14
CA ASP A 931 -49.96 14.31 -24.74
C ASP A 931 -50.71 13.00 -24.52
N SER A 932 -50.15 12.13 -23.68
CA SER A 932 -50.62 10.77 -23.40
C SER A 932 -50.35 9.74 -24.51
N THR A 933 -49.62 10.08 -25.58
CA THR A 933 -49.11 9.08 -26.53
C THR A 933 -48.23 8.06 -25.80
N VAL A 934 -48.52 6.77 -25.98
CA VAL A 934 -47.81 5.68 -25.27
C VAL A 934 -46.39 5.49 -25.78
N VAL A 935 -45.53 5.05 -24.87
CA VAL A 935 -44.19 4.57 -25.19
C VAL A 935 -44.21 3.04 -25.21
N HIS A 936 -43.61 2.44 -26.24
CA HIS A 936 -43.50 1.00 -26.40
C HIS A 936 -42.07 0.57 -26.77
N LEU A 937 -41.83 -0.74 -26.78
CA LEU A 937 -40.61 -1.34 -27.29
C LEU A 937 -40.70 -1.44 -28.83
N TRP A 938 -39.67 -0.97 -29.54
CA TRP A 938 -39.62 -1.07 -31.00
C TRP A 938 -38.20 -1.32 -31.52
N THR A 939 -38.09 -1.92 -32.70
CA THR A 939 -36.83 -2.10 -33.43
C THR A 939 -36.10 -0.75 -33.55
N CYS A 940 -34.82 -0.71 -33.19
CA CYS A 940 -34.02 0.52 -33.22
C CYS A 940 -33.83 1.03 -34.66
N THR A 941 -34.39 2.20 -34.95
CA THR A 941 -34.31 2.90 -36.24
C THR A 941 -33.54 4.22 -36.16
N ALA A 942 -33.22 4.69 -34.95
CA ALA A 942 -32.61 6.01 -34.72
C ALA A 942 -33.46 7.19 -35.25
N ALA A 943 -34.77 6.99 -35.45
CA ALA A 943 -35.72 8.04 -35.81
C ALA A 943 -36.03 8.99 -34.64
N ALA A 944 -36.66 10.14 -34.93
CA ALA A 944 -36.91 11.20 -33.95
C ALA A 944 -37.75 10.75 -32.73
N ASN A 945 -38.66 9.80 -32.91
CA ASN A 945 -39.47 9.17 -31.86
C ASN A 945 -38.70 8.21 -30.94
N GLN A 946 -37.43 7.92 -31.24
CA GLN A 946 -36.53 7.10 -30.42
C GLN A 946 -35.40 7.90 -29.76
N LYS A 947 -35.34 9.23 -29.97
CA LYS A 947 -34.31 10.09 -29.39
C LYS A 947 -34.74 10.61 -28.03
N TRP A 948 -33.87 10.42 -27.03
CA TRP A 948 -34.10 10.78 -25.64
C TRP A 948 -32.92 11.59 -25.11
N THR A 949 -33.21 12.73 -24.49
CA THR A 949 -32.27 13.50 -23.66
C THR A 949 -32.44 13.04 -22.22
N LEU A 950 -31.34 12.64 -21.59
CA LEU A 950 -31.28 12.19 -20.20
C LEU A 950 -31.00 13.39 -19.27
N PRO A 951 -31.41 13.31 -17.99
CA PRO A 951 -31.23 14.40 -17.03
C PRO A 951 -29.78 14.62 -16.58
#